data_AF-L8JI52-F1
#
_entry.id   AF-L8JI52-F1
#
_cell.length_a   1.000
_cell.length_b   1.000
_cell.length_c   1.000
_cell.angle_alpha   90.00
_cell.angle_beta   90.00
_cell.angle_gamma   90.00
#
_symmetry.space_group_name_H-M   'P 1'
#
loop_
_entity.id
_entity.type
_entity.pdbx_description
1 polymer ?
#
loop_
_entity_poly.entity_id
_entity_poly.type
_entity_poly.pdbx_seq_one_letter_code
_entity_poly.pdbx_strand_id
1 'polypeptide(L)'
;MAKSPLARANKKLLKVTNPTANVTPISLMIPYKDPQDKKVRDFDISHLAHFRCDKDNEQIRSRLRYLRSLSKNAYNRFDNGNLSPTSMAAYYVVLTNYISFCDYKGVEPFSKEGYLAFVGNDGELRHQIKQYNPSKRLFEYADGDDIGITEYSASVKKTCLHCALNLCGIDFQSWSHLCKPFYQEKTPFKAYSRRDEQMIVSRLSELFFGLSSQLIVIKKEFQDSSFQYLDVPITINGKVETLSFSTSLNSKNKNGKGKTRTDSAFNLAMGAAYHLFCYFTSLNDSVIREVCHPLQVNISNRDKNLKTIKISGFKRRANKDVSSIVSNEMDDLEFDVEKRDGVAFIEALSELSKAYGNTDEILYMLDCNGKPNNRFDLAVLNRALTSTLNLVTSDRASNIEWFSEQFYSLWLNNESIELGTYINNFGRKVVKKTKKPISNSWKSAKLLKISYLIFSCFSDASLKGIVLPLSFSETKSDGNITVSFSRYDNDEKGSFTIPANYLKLVQDIEKWGESREYRSTQARYLLRTGTGSKPTQWEGLNPIGPTFLPSIGIFANEYFVNLSSSRFRKTTSHQEYRDGYLSHVKNILHSTLATLERHYTNGHPELNELILSQAIQVLERISKGDSLNDAKTHVREQHKIAMLAHDEWLQQKTKTNPNGISCNGQQDLISGKKTQRQTNKSMEMELPCSEFDMCYKCKSAKAVDESNSIYKLISYIDVLKEALDRYPNAKDEVQEKIAAFEYTLEGASSDVLEKAFKCFIRDGRHPRISMNHAVISINDGVI
;
A
#
# COMPACT_ATOMS: atom_id res chain seq x y z
N MET A 1 33.03 -36.41 17.75
CA MET A 1 33.83 -35.17 17.85
C MET A 1 33.48 -34.25 16.70
N ALA A 2 32.87 -33.10 17.00
CA ALA A 2 32.45 -32.11 16.02
C ALA A 2 33.65 -31.34 15.44
N LYS A 3 33.66 -31.11 14.12
CA LYS A 3 34.50 -30.09 13.48
C LYS A 3 33.60 -29.07 12.79
N SER A 4 33.92 -27.80 13.02
CA SER A 4 33.20 -26.55 12.77
C SER A 4 32.78 -26.28 11.29
N PRO A 5 31.64 -25.58 11.04
CA PRO A 5 31.09 -25.30 9.70
C PRO A 5 31.60 -24.00 9.04
N LEU A 6 32.90 -23.70 9.11
CA LEU A 6 33.51 -22.53 8.43
C LEU A 6 34.34 -22.87 7.17
N ALA A 7 34.37 -24.14 6.74
CA ALA A 7 35.28 -24.60 5.68
C ALA A 7 34.66 -24.77 4.27
N ARG A 8 33.49 -24.20 3.97
CA ARG A 8 32.91 -24.21 2.61
C ARG A 8 32.47 -22.82 2.15
N ALA A 9 33.44 -21.91 2.02
CA ALA A 9 33.29 -20.73 1.18
C ALA A 9 34.07 -20.96 -0.13
N ASN A 10 33.34 -20.84 -1.24
CA ASN A 10 33.74 -21.22 -2.59
C ASN A 10 35.01 -20.53 -3.10
N LYS A 11 35.91 -21.35 -3.66
CA LYS A 11 36.90 -20.97 -4.68
C LYS A 11 36.18 -20.38 -5.91
N LYS A 12 36.11 -19.06 -6.02
CA LYS A 12 36.01 -18.32 -7.29
C LYS A 12 36.56 -16.89 -7.06
N LEU A 13 37.85 -16.84 -6.72
CA LEU A 13 38.65 -15.62 -6.84
C LEU A 13 38.83 -15.33 -8.34
N LEU A 14 38.23 -14.23 -8.79
CA LEU A 14 38.49 -13.66 -10.11
C LEU A 14 39.95 -13.21 -10.19
N LYS A 15 40.60 -13.57 -11.30
CA LYS A 15 41.98 -13.21 -11.64
C LYS A 15 42.19 -11.70 -11.54
N VAL A 16 43.12 -11.28 -10.68
CA VAL A 16 43.69 -9.94 -10.67
C VAL A 16 44.85 -9.92 -11.68
N THR A 17 44.75 -9.07 -12.70
CA THR A 17 45.86 -8.80 -13.63
C THR A 17 46.67 -7.58 -13.17
N ASN A 18 47.96 -7.83 -12.97
CA ASN A 18 49.15 -6.95 -12.98
C ASN A 18 49.27 -5.78 -11.97
N PRO A 19 50.31 -5.79 -11.11
CA PRO A 19 50.73 -4.67 -10.29
C PRO A 19 51.98 -3.97 -10.88
N THR A 20 51.84 -2.78 -11.45
CA THR A 20 52.99 -1.89 -11.65
C THR A 20 52.59 -0.41 -11.55
N ALA A 21 53.45 0.35 -10.86
CA ALA A 21 53.51 1.80 -10.67
C ALA A 21 52.63 2.44 -9.56
N ASN A 22 53.34 2.88 -8.52
CA ASN A 22 52.89 3.67 -7.37
C ASN A 22 52.37 5.08 -7.75
N VAL A 23 51.20 5.15 -8.37
CA VAL A 23 50.26 6.26 -8.21
C VAL A 23 48.87 5.64 -8.27
N THR A 24 48.17 5.53 -7.13
CA THR A 24 46.74 5.16 -7.17
C THR A 24 45.96 6.42 -7.51
N PRO A 25 45.41 6.59 -8.73
CA PRO A 25 44.19 7.37 -8.83
C PRO A 25 43.17 6.56 -8.02
N ILE A 26 42.82 7.04 -6.82
CA ILE A 26 41.74 6.44 -6.04
C ILE A 26 40.49 6.57 -6.91
N SER A 27 40.14 5.50 -7.62
CA SER A 27 38.95 5.45 -8.45
C SER A 27 37.76 5.70 -7.53
N LEU A 28 36.90 6.65 -7.91
CA LEU A 28 35.71 7.00 -7.14
C LEU A 28 34.64 5.92 -7.35
N MET A 29 34.90 4.73 -6.82
CA MET A 29 34.07 3.54 -6.97
C MET A 29 33.42 3.15 -5.64
N ILE A 30 32.25 2.53 -5.69
CA ILE A 30 31.58 1.92 -4.54
C ILE A 30 31.04 0.53 -4.88
N PRO A 31 30.93 -0.38 -3.90
CA PRO A 31 30.18 -1.62 -4.08
C PRO A 31 28.68 -1.33 -4.21
N TYR A 32 28.06 -1.79 -5.29
CA TYR A 32 26.66 -1.52 -5.60
C TYR A 32 25.92 -2.80 -5.98
N LYS A 33 24.69 -2.95 -5.48
CA LYS A 33 23.78 -4.01 -5.91
C LYS A 33 22.37 -3.45 -6.13
N ASP A 34 21.87 -3.60 -7.34
CA ASP A 34 20.46 -3.35 -7.62
C ASP A 34 19.60 -4.39 -6.87
N PRO A 35 18.53 -4.00 -6.16
CA PRO A 35 17.65 -4.95 -5.48
C PRO A 35 17.08 -6.05 -6.38
N GLN A 36 17.03 -5.82 -7.70
CA GLN A 36 16.52 -6.75 -8.70
C GLN A 36 17.62 -7.63 -9.35
N ASP A 37 18.89 -7.35 -9.08
CA ASP A 37 20.04 -8.13 -9.57
C ASP A 37 20.60 -9.04 -8.48
N LYS A 38 21.08 -10.23 -8.86
CA LYS A 38 21.78 -11.14 -7.95
C LYS A 38 23.25 -10.76 -7.79
N LYS A 39 23.87 -10.05 -8.75
CA LYS A 39 25.31 -9.73 -8.76
C LYS A 39 25.62 -8.38 -8.12
N VAL A 40 26.76 -8.32 -7.43
CA VAL A 40 27.38 -7.09 -6.93
C VAL A 40 28.33 -6.57 -8.01
N ARG A 41 28.37 -5.25 -8.21
CA ARG A 41 29.25 -4.58 -9.18
C ARG A 41 29.93 -3.36 -8.56
N ASP A 42 31.06 -2.97 -9.13
CA ASP A 42 31.68 -1.68 -8.84
C ASP A 42 30.94 -0.58 -9.61
N PHE A 43 30.65 0.53 -8.95
CA PHE A 43 29.88 1.64 -9.52
C PHE A 43 30.64 2.98 -9.38
N ASP A 44 30.80 3.69 -10.50
CA ASP A 44 31.51 4.98 -10.58
C ASP A 44 30.64 6.14 -10.08
N ILE A 45 31.10 6.81 -9.02
CA ILE A 45 30.46 7.96 -8.38
C ILE A 45 31.15 9.30 -8.69
N SER A 46 32.07 9.34 -9.66
CA SER A 46 32.80 10.56 -10.03
C SER A 46 31.90 11.74 -10.44
N HIS A 47 30.70 11.46 -10.97
CA HIS A 47 29.71 12.49 -11.29
C HIS A 47 29.29 13.33 -10.07
N LEU A 48 29.34 12.79 -8.84
CA LEU A 48 29.05 13.54 -7.60
C LEU A 48 30.04 14.68 -7.32
N ALA A 49 31.22 14.66 -7.95
CA ALA A 49 32.21 15.73 -7.80
C ALA A 49 31.86 16.98 -8.61
N HIS A 50 30.85 16.91 -9.47
CA HIS A 50 30.45 18.01 -10.35
C HIS A 50 29.20 18.70 -9.85
N PHE A 51 29.02 19.96 -10.24
CA PHE A 51 27.81 20.72 -9.91
C PHE A 51 26.56 19.98 -10.39
N ARG A 52 25.57 19.85 -9.51
CA ARG A 52 24.32 19.08 -9.69
C ARG A 52 24.52 17.58 -9.96
N CYS A 53 25.70 17.06 -9.63
CA CYS A 53 26.09 15.68 -9.86
C CYS A 53 26.13 15.28 -11.35
N ASP A 54 26.44 16.21 -12.25
CA ASP A 54 26.47 16.00 -13.69
C ASP A 54 27.87 16.26 -14.25
N LYS A 55 28.46 15.28 -14.96
CA LYS A 55 29.83 15.36 -15.48
C LYS A 55 30.01 16.47 -16.53
N ASP A 56 28.92 16.92 -17.14
CA ASP A 56 28.94 18.01 -18.12
C ASP A 56 29.09 19.39 -17.45
N ASN A 57 28.90 19.48 -16.14
CA ASN A 57 29.08 20.71 -15.36
C ASN A 57 30.49 20.81 -14.75
N GLU A 58 30.79 21.99 -14.18
CA GLU A 58 32.06 22.24 -13.50
C GLU A 58 32.31 21.28 -12.32
N GLN A 59 33.59 20.89 -12.16
CA GLN A 59 34.01 20.04 -11.06
C GLN A 59 34.30 20.87 -9.82
N ILE A 60 33.61 20.53 -8.72
CA ILE A 60 33.80 21.16 -7.42
C ILE A 60 34.86 20.38 -6.63
N ARG A 61 36.11 20.83 -6.75
CA ARG A 61 37.30 20.13 -6.19
C ARG A 61 37.21 19.89 -4.68
N SER A 62 36.54 20.75 -3.91
CA SER A 62 36.36 20.60 -2.46
C SER A 62 35.65 19.30 -2.08
N ARG A 63 34.81 18.74 -2.96
CA ARG A 63 34.05 17.48 -2.73
C ARG A 63 34.91 16.24 -2.78
N LEU A 64 36.01 16.28 -3.53
CA LEU A 64 36.83 15.09 -3.82
C LEU A 64 37.35 14.41 -2.56
N ARG A 65 37.69 15.17 -1.52
CA ARG A 65 38.14 14.60 -0.23
C ARG A 65 37.06 13.72 0.42
N TYR A 66 35.80 14.15 0.37
CA TYR A 66 34.67 13.44 0.97
C TYR A 66 34.26 12.22 0.15
N LEU A 67 34.30 12.33 -1.18
CA LEU A 67 33.99 11.22 -2.08
C LEU A 67 35.06 10.12 -2.03
N ARG A 68 36.34 10.49 -1.91
CA ARG A 68 37.43 9.52 -1.68
C ARG A 68 37.26 8.79 -0.35
N SER A 69 36.86 9.52 0.71
CA SER A 69 36.55 8.93 2.02
C SER A 69 35.38 7.95 1.92
N LEU A 70 34.30 8.33 1.22
CA LEU A 70 33.14 7.48 0.96
C LEU A 70 33.53 6.17 0.27
N SER A 71 34.29 6.23 -0.83
CA SER A 71 34.77 5.05 -1.55
C SER A 71 35.59 4.14 -0.64
N LYS A 72 36.60 4.68 0.04
CA LYS A 72 37.47 3.92 0.95
C LYS A 72 36.67 3.26 2.08
N ASN A 73 35.80 4.01 2.75
CA ASN A 73 35.04 3.50 3.90
C ASN A 73 33.94 2.51 3.49
N ALA A 74 33.36 2.67 2.29
CA ALA A 74 32.37 1.73 1.76
C ALA A 74 32.98 0.35 1.52
N TYR A 75 34.13 0.25 0.84
CA TYR A 75 34.83 -1.03 0.65
C TYR A 75 35.28 -1.63 1.97
N ASN A 76 35.90 -0.83 2.85
CA ASN A 76 36.32 -1.31 4.17
C ASN A 76 35.15 -1.94 4.97
N ARG A 77 33.95 -1.34 4.96
CA ARG A 77 32.80 -1.93 5.66
C ARG A 77 32.19 -3.11 4.91
N PHE A 78 32.20 -3.09 3.59
CA PHE A 78 31.71 -4.20 2.76
C PHE A 78 32.57 -5.45 2.95
N ASP A 79 33.89 -5.34 2.86
CA ASP A 79 34.84 -6.45 3.00
C ASP A 79 34.79 -7.07 4.41
N ASN A 80 34.51 -6.25 5.42
CA ASN A 80 34.30 -6.69 6.81
C ASN A 80 32.88 -7.24 7.08
N GLY A 81 32.00 -7.33 6.08
CA GLY A 81 30.63 -7.82 6.24
C GLY A 81 29.67 -6.87 6.96
N ASN A 82 30.09 -5.65 7.27
CA ASN A 82 29.35 -4.65 8.06
C ASN A 82 28.48 -3.72 7.20
N LEU A 83 28.55 -3.82 5.88
CA LEU A 83 27.74 -3.05 4.94
C LEU A 83 27.26 -3.93 3.80
N SER A 84 25.95 -3.96 3.57
CA SER A 84 25.41 -4.63 2.39
C SER A 84 25.49 -3.71 1.15
N PRO A 85 25.78 -4.24 -0.05
CA PRO A 85 25.77 -3.46 -1.29
C PRO A 85 24.41 -2.82 -1.61
N THR A 86 23.31 -3.41 -1.13
CA THR A 86 21.96 -2.84 -1.28
C THR A 86 21.76 -1.63 -0.36
N SER A 87 22.29 -1.69 0.88
CA SER A 87 22.31 -0.52 1.77
C SER A 87 23.17 0.60 1.19
N MET A 88 24.33 0.26 0.61
CA MET A 88 25.20 1.24 -0.05
C MET A 88 24.51 1.93 -1.24
N ALA A 89 23.75 1.18 -2.06
CA ALA A 89 22.93 1.74 -3.13
C ALA A 89 21.91 2.77 -2.60
N ALA A 90 21.24 2.49 -1.47
CA ALA A 90 20.31 3.42 -0.85
C ALA A 90 21.00 4.69 -0.33
N TYR A 91 22.18 4.55 0.30
CA TYR A 91 22.96 5.68 0.79
C TYR A 91 23.43 6.58 -0.36
N TYR A 92 23.90 5.97 -1.44
CA TYR A 92 24.29 6.67 -2.66
C TYR A 92 23.13 7.50 -3.24
N VAL A 93 21.95 6.91 -3.44
CA VAL A 93 20.80 7.63 -4.01
C VAL A 93 20.40 8.84 -3.16
N VAL A 94 20.40 8.70 -1.83
CA VAL A 94 20.07 9.81 -0.93
C VAL A 94 21.15 10.88 -0.95
N LEU A 95 22.44 10.50 -0.98
CA LEU A 95 23.55 11.43 -1.05
C LEU A 95 23.53 12.25 -2.35
N THR A 96 23.29 11.61 -3.50
CA THR A 96 23.15 12.29 -4.79
C THR A 96 22.06 13.36 -4.74
N ASN A 97 20.86 12.99 -4.25
CA ASN A 97 19.74 13.92 -4.16
C ASN A 97 20.04 15.08 -3.19
N TYR A 98 20.72 14.80 -2.08
CA TYR A 98 21.11 15.81 -1.11
C TYR A 98 22.12 16.81 -1.69
N ILE A 99 23.15 16.32 -2.39
CA ILE A 99 24.16 17.18 -3.04
C ILE A 99 23.49 18.06 -4.11
N SER A 100 22.68 17.47 -4.99
CA SER A 100 21.96 18.23 -6.02
C SER A 100 20.99 19.26 -5.44
N PHE A 101 20.32 18.96 -4.33
CA PHE A 101 19.49 19.92 -3.60
C PHE A 101 20.32 21.10 -3.07
N CYS A 102 21.45 20.81 -2.41
CA CYS A 102 22.33 21.83 -1.86
C CYS A 102 22.90 22.74 -2.97
N ASP A 103 23.29 22.15 -4.11
CA ASP A 103 23.70 22.89 -5.31
C ASP A 103 22.62 23.84 -5.82
N TYR A 104 21.37 23.40 -5.85
CA TYR A 104 20.26 24.24 -6.28
C TYR A 104 19.97 25.37 -5.29
N LYS A 105 20.12 25.10 -3.98
CA LYS A 105 19.94 26.11 -2.92
C LYS A 105 21.13 27.05 -2.75
N GLY A 106 22.28 26.76 -3.37
CA GLY A 106 23.50 27.55 -3.22
C GLY A 106 24.19 27.38 -1.87
N VAL A 107 24.02 26.23 -1.22
CA VAL A 107 24.63 25.91 0.08
C VAL A 107 25.64 24.77 -0.05
N GLU A 108 26.70 24.77 0.77
CA GLU A 108 27.73 23.72 0.67
C GLU A 108 27.24 22.39 1.29
N PRO A 109 27.19 21.27 0.54
CA PRO A 109 26.58 20.02 1.03
C PRO A 109 27.28 19.42 2.24
N PHE A 110 28.59 19.56 2.38
CA PHE A 110 29.35 18.94 3.48
C PHE A 110 29.55 19.89 4.67
N SER A 111 28.58 20.79 4.89
CA SER A 111 28.59 21.81 5.95
C SER A 111 27.37 21.70 6.87
N LYS A 112 27.42 22.37 8.03
CA LYS A 112 26.27 22.50 8.94
C LYS A 112 25.07 23.16 8.26
N GLU A 113 25.33 24.19 7.45
CA GLU A 113 24.29 24.92 6.73
C GLU A 113 23.57 24.03 5.72
N GLY A 114 24.32 23.30 4.88
CA GLY A 114 23.73 22.34 3.92
C GLY A 114 22.91 21.26 4.62
N TYR A 115 23.41 20.74 5.75
CA TYR A 115 22.70 19.73 6.53
C TYR A 115 21.37 20.26 7.08
N LEU A 116 21.37 21.47 7.66
CA LEU A 116 20.16 22.09 8.21
C LEU A 116 19.19 22.53 7.11
N ALA A 117 19.67 22.96 5.94
CA ALA A 117 18.81 23.28 4.80
C ALA A 117 18.00 22.06 4.32
N PHE A 118 18.52 20.85 4.51
CA PHE A 118 17.83 19.62 4.10
C PHE A 118 17.05 18.96 5.25
N VAL A 119 17.68 18.77 6.41
CA VAL A 119 17.16 17.98 7.55
C VAL A 119 16.60 18.87 8.68
N GLY A 120 16.86 20.17 8.65
CA GLY A 120 16.43 21.12 9.68
C GLY A 120 14.91 21.20 9.86
N ASN A 121 14.50 21.93 10.91
CA ASN A 121 13.07 22.09 11.26
C ASN A 121 12.27 22.76 10.15
N ASP A 122 12.90 23.68 9.41
CA ASP A 122 12.35 24.34 8.21
C ASP A 122 13.01 23.81 6.92
N GLY A 123 13.67 22.65 7.01
CA GLY A 123 14.41 22.05 5.92
C GLY A 123 13.53 21.35 4.88
N GLU A 124 14.15 20.95 3.77
CA GLU A 124 13.49 20.31 2.64
C GLU A 124 12.65 19.09 3.00
N LEU A 125 13.13 18.23 3.91
CA LEU A 125 12.37 17.05 4.33
C LEU A 125 11.05 17.42 5.02
N ARG A 126 11.02 18.48 5.83
CA ARG A 126 9.81 18.97 6.50
C ARG A 126 8.87 19.66 5.52
N HIS A 127 9.41 20.40 4.55
CA HIS A 127 8.63 20.94 3.45
C HIS A 127 7.90 19.82 2.68
N GLN A 128 8.60 18.74 2.28
CA GLN A 128 7.96 17.64 1.57
C GLN A 128 6.91 16.90 2.42
N ILE A 129 7.08 16.82 3.75
CA ILE A 129 6.04 16.29 4.64
C ILE A 129 4.79 17.18 4.61
N LYS A 130 4.96 18.50 4.62
CA LYS A 130 3.84 19.46 4.58
C LYS A 130 3.01 19.34 3.29
N GLN A 131 3.65 19.02 2.16
CA GLN A 131 2.96 18.82 0.88
C GLN A 131 2.23 17.47 0.78
N TYR A 132 2.57 16.49 1.63
CA TYR A 132 2.01 15.14 1.51
C TYR A 132 0.55 15.10 1.97
N ASN A 133 -0.35 14.82 1.03
CA ASN A 133 -1.76 14.57 1.30
C ASN A 133 -2.15 13.14 0.87
N PRO A 134 -2.38 12.20 1.80
CA PRO A 134 -2.71 10.81 1.48
C PRO A 134 -4.12 10.62 0.93
N SER A 135 -5.03 11.59 1.12
CA SER A 135 -6.41 11.50 0.64
C SER A 135 -6.54 11.94 -0.82
N LYS A 136 -5.62 12.79 -1.29
CA LYS A 136 -5.59 13.25 -2.68
C LYS A 136 -4.96 12.23 -3.62
N ARG A 137 -5.69 11.87 -4.67
CA ARG A 137 -5.25 11.10 -5.83
C ARG A 137 -4.47 11.98 -6.79
N LEU A 138 -3.67 11.34 -7.65
CA LEU A 138 -2.79 12.08 -8.54
C LEU A 138 -3.56 13.06 -9.45
N PHE A 139 -4.76 12.68 -9.91
CA PHE A 139 -5.56 13.52 -10.82
C PHE A 139 -6.18 14.75 -10.17
N GLU A 140 -6.22 14.81 -8.83
CA GLU A 140 -6.73 15.95 -8.06
C GLU A 140 -5.67 17.05 -7.86
N TYR A 141 -4.43 16.79 -8.24
CA TYR A 141 -3.35 17.78 -8.25
C TYR A 141 -3.30 18.52 -9.59
N ALA A 142 -2.87 19.78 -9.55
CA ALA A 142 -2.56 20.56 -10.73
C ALA A 142 -1.21 20.12 -11.35
N ASP A 143 -0.98 20.51 -12.60
CA ASP A 143 0.34 20.33 -13.23
C ASP A 143 1.38 21.14 -12.45
N GLY A 144 2.52 20.51 -12.13
CA GLY A 144 3.59 21.16 -11.36
C GLY A 144 3.45 21.11 -9.83
N ASP A 145 2.37 20.51 -9.29
CA ASP A 145 2.20 20.38 -7.84
C ASP A 145 3.19 19.37 -7.22
N ASP A 146 3.71 19.72 -6.05
CA ASP A 146 4.54 18.85 -5.22
C ASP A 146 3.67 17.78 -4.53
N ILE A 147 4.01 16.50 -4.70
CA ILE A 147 3.25 15.37 -4.08
C ILE A 147 3.63 15.17 -2.61
N GLY A 148 4.82 15.62 -2.22
CA GLY A 148 5.37 15.41 -0.89
C GLY A 148 5.79 13.97 -0.58
N ILE A 149 6.16 13.72 0.67
CA ILE A 149 6.54 12.40 1.20
C ILE A 149 5.98 12.18 2.61
N THR A 150 5.77 10.91 2.98
CA THR A 150 5.44 10.57 4.37
C THR A 150 6.59 10.95 5.33
N GLU A 151 6.25 11.24 6.59
CA GLU A 151 7.26 11.49 7.63
C GLU A 151 8.20 10.29 7.85
N TYR A 152 7.66 9.07 7.72
CA TYR A 152 8.48 7.86 7.72
C TYR A 152 9.53 7.87 6.59
N SER A 153 9.15 8.24 5.36
CA SER A 153 10.09 8.35 4.25
C SER A 153 11.15 9.43 4.49
N ALA A 154 10.78 10.56 5.11
CA ALA A 154 11.73 11.57 5.53
C ALA A 154 12.72 11.03 6.58
N SER A 155 12.23 10.27 7.57
CA SER A 155 13.10 9.60 8.56
C SER A 155 14.09 8.64 7.91
N VAL A 156 13.63 7.80 6.96
CA VAL A 156 14.50 6.87 6.24
C VAL A 156 15.56 7.63 5.43
N LYS A 157 15.17 8.71 4.74
CA LYS A 157 16.11 9.58 4.02
C LYS A 157 17.14 10.19 4.97
N LYS A 158 16.73 10.71 6.14
CA LYS A 158 17.66 11.21 7.17
C LYS A 158 18.66 10.14 7.60
N THR A 159 18.20 8.94 7.93
CA THR A 159 19.08 7.84 8.35
C THR A 159 20.06 7.42 7.26
N CYS A 160 19.60 7.29 6.01
CA CYS A 160 20.48 6.99 4.88
C CYS A 160 21.52 8.10 4.64
N LEU A 161 21.12 9.37 4.77
CA LEU A 161 22.02 10.52 4.67
C LEU A 161 23.06 10.51 5.80
N HIS A 162 22.66 10.23 7.03
CA HIS A 162 23.56 10.05 8.18
C HIS A 162 24.61 8.97 7.91
N CYS A 163 24.20 7.81 7.40
CA CYS A 163 25.15 6.77 7.01
C CYS A 163 26.10 7.23 5.90
N ALA A 164 25.60 7.93 4.88
CA ALA A 164 26.41 8.45 3.78
C ALA A 164 27.44 9.50 4.27
N LEU A 165 27.00 10.47 5.08
CA LEU A 165 27.86 11.52 5.65
C LEU A 165 28.95 10.94 6.57
N ASN A 166 28.62 9.93 7.37
CA ASN A 166 29.60 9.20 8.18
C ASN A 166 30.67 8.55 7.29
N LEU A 167 30.26 7.87 6.21
CA LEU A 167 31.20 7.29 5.25
C LEU A 167 32.04 8.37 4.54
N CYS A 168 31.50 9.56 4.30
CA CYS A 168 32.24 10.72 3.80
C CYS A 168 33.22 11.31 4.83
N GLY A 169 33.18 10.89 6.10
CA GLY A 169 34.03 11.40 7.18
C GLY A 169 33.52 12.68 7.84
N ILE A 170 32.21 12.97 7.75
CA ILE A 170 31.57 14.11 8.41
C ILE A 170 31.03 13.70 9.78
N ASP A 171 31.39 14.47 10.82
CA ASP A 171 30.72 14.41 12.11
C ASP A 171 29.52 15.37 12.15
N PHE A 172 28.33 14.82 11.91
CA PHE A 172 27.07 15.56 11.91
C PHE A 172 26.32 15.49 13.25
N GLN A 173 26.85 14.81 14.29
CA GLN A 173 26.10 14.52 15.51
C GLN A 173 25.65 15.80 16.21
N SER A 174 26.56 16.76 16.36
CA SER A 174 26.28 18.09 16.92
C SER A 174 25.19 18.85 16.13
N TRP A 175 25.05 18.61 14.83
CA TRP A 175 24.03 19.23 13.99
C TRP A 175 22.68 18.53 14.13
N SER A 176 22.69 17.20 14.30
CA SER A 176 21.46 16.41 14.46
C SER A 176 20.66 16.80 15.71
N HIS A 177 21.34 17.21 16.78
CA HIS A 177 20.68 17.70 18.01
C HIS A 177 19.89 19.00 17.83
N LEU A 178 20.13 19.74 16.73
CA LEU A 178 19.40 20.98 16.41
C LEU A 178 18.08 20.70 15.66
N CYS A 179 17.85 19.47 15.23
CA CYS A 179 16.68 19.08 14.44
C CYS A 179 15.67 18.30 15.30
N LYS A 180 14.38 18.65 15.20
CA LYS A 180 13.27 17.85 15.71
C LYS A 180 13.29 16.45 15.07
N PRO A 181 13.10 15.37 15.84
CA PRO A 181 13.06 14.01 15.30
C PRO A 181 11.87 13.82 14.36
N PHE A 182 12.02 12.97 13.34
CA PHE A 182 10.92 12.52 12.50
C PHE A 182 10.21 11.33 13.16
N TYR A 183 8.89 11.29 13.07
CA TYR A 183 8.12 10.11 13.43
C TYR A 183 8.52 8.91 12.55
N GLN A 184 8.79 7.77 13.19
CA GLN A 184 9.37 6.59 12.54
C GLN A 184 8.35 5.49 12.23
N GLU A 185 7.04 5.71 12.45
CA GLU A 185 6.08 4.64 12.22
C GLU A 185 5.53 4.63 10.79
N LYS A 186 5.42 3.41 10.27
CA LYS A 186 4.85 3.13 8.97
C LYS A 186 3.35 2.95 9.13
N THR A 187 2.56 3.63 8.29
CA THR A 187 1.12 3.38 8.18
C THR A 187 0.87 1.88 7.93
N PRO A 188 0.04 1.21 8.75
CA PRO A 188 -0.30 -0.19 8.54
C PRO A 188 -0.95 -0.41 7.18
N PHE A 189 -0.77 -1.60 6.62
CA PHE A 189 -1.52 -1.98 5.42
C PHE A 189 -3.02 -2.06 5.73
N LYS A 190 -3.87 -1.70 4.77
CA LYS A 190 -5.32 -1.94 4.86
C LYS A 190 -5.64 -3.41 4.56
N ALA A 191 -6.58 -3.99 5.31
CA ALA A 191 -7.14 -5.30 4.98
C ALA A 191 -7.82 -5.27 3.60
N TYR A 192 -8.09 -6.44 3.03
CA TYR A 192 -9.09 -6.56 1.96
C TYR A 192 -10.48 -6.46 2.58
N SER A 193 -11.43 -5.85 1.88
CA SER A 193 -12.84 -5.99 2.22
C SER A 193 -13.26 -7.46 2.03
N ARG A 194 -14.32 -7.90 2.71
CA ARG A 194 -14.83 -9.27 2.57
C ARG A 194 -15.15 -9.61 1.10
N ARG A 195 -15.75 -8.66 0.37
CA ARG A 195 -16.06 -8.78 -1.05
C ARG A 195 -14.78 -8.93 -1.89
N ASP A 196 -13.80 -8.05 -1.68
CA ASP A 196 -12.54 -8.08 -2.43
C ASP A 196 -11.80 -9.41 -2.20
N GLU A 197 -11.71 -9.87 -0.94
CA GLU A 197 -11.05 -11.13 -0.61
C GLU A 197 -11.73 -12.34 -1.26
N GLN A 198 -13.05 -12.46 -1.15
CA GLN A 198 -13.80 -13.56 -1.76
C GLN A 198 -13.59 -13.62 -3.28
N MET A 199 -13.66 -12.45 -3.95
CA MET A 199 -13.40 -12.36 -5.39
C MET A 199 -11.96 -12.76 -5.73
N ILE A 200 -10.98 -12.27 -4.97
CA ILE A 200 -9.56 -12.56 -5.19
C ILE A 200 -9.30 -14.05 -5.05
N VAL A 201 -9.74 -14.66 -3.94
CA VAL A 201 -9.47 -16.07 -3.63
C VAL A 201 -10.16 -16.98 -4.64
N SER A 202 -11.45 -16.76 -4.91
CA SER A 202 -12.22 -17.56 -5.87
C SER A 202 -11.55 -17.58 -7.25
N ARG A 203 -11.29 -16.41 -7.84
CA ARG A 203 -10.75 -16.33 -9.21
C ARG A 203 -9.30 -16.79 -9.31
N LEU A 204 -8.49 -16.57 -8.26
CA LEU A 204 -7.12 -17.09 -8.24
C LEU A 204 -7.09 -18.62 -8.10
N SER A 205 -8.00 -19.20 -7.31
CA SER A 205 -8.14 -20.65 -7.17
C SER A 205 -8.57 -21.29 -8.49
N GLU A 206 -9.63 -20.78 -9.12
CA GLU A 206 -10.10 -21.28 -10.43
C GLU A 206 -9.00 -21.19 -11.49
N LEU A 207 -8.28 -20.06 -11.56
CA LEU A 207 -7.14 -19.91 -12.45
C LEU A 207 -6.03 -20.92 -12.16
N PHE A 208 -5.63 -21.06 -10.90
CA PHE A 208 -4.52 -21.91 -10.50
C PHE A 208 -4.85 -23.38 -10.80
N PHE A 209 -5.96 -23.91 -10.30
CA PHE A 209 -6.32 -25.31 -10.50
C PHE A 209 -6.65 -25.63 -11.96
N GLY A 210 -7.29 -24.71 -12.67
CA GLY A 210 -7.59 -24.86 -14.09
C GLY A 210 -6.32 -24.95 -14.94
N LEU A 211 -5.32 -24.10 -14.68
CA LEU A 211 -4.05 -24.14 -15.40
C LEU A 211 -3.14 -25.27 -14.93
N SER A 212 -3.02 -25.50 -13.63
CA SER A 212 -2.08 -26.48 -13.07
C SER A 212 -2.42 -27.89 -13.52
N SER A 213 -3.71 -28.27 -13.48
CA SER A 213 -4.18 -29.59 -13.92
C SER A 213 -3.84 -29.85 -15.39
N GLN A 214 -4.19 -28.91 -16.27
CA GLN A 214 -3.91 -29.01 -17.71
C GLN A 214 -2.41 -29.03 -18.01
N LEU A 215 -1.61 -28.16 -17.36
CA LEU A 215 -0.16 -28.11 -17.55
C LEU A 215 0.53 -29.40 -17.08
N ILE A 216 0.14 -29.95 -15.94
CA ILE A 216 0.68 -31.23 -15.43
C ILE A 216 0.42 -32.35 -16.44
N VAL A 217 -0.82 -32.46 -16.92
CA VAL A 217 -1.23 -33.48 -17.92
C VAL A 217 -0.40 -33.32 -19.19
N ILE A 218 -0.31 -32.11 -19.74
CA ILE A 218 0.50 -31.82 -20.94
C ILE A 218 1.95 -32.27 -20.77
N LYS A 219 2.53 -31.98 -19.60
CA LYS A 219 3.95 -32.29 -19.35
C LYS A 219 4.21 -33.78 -19.14
N LYS A 220 3.29 -34.50 -18.50
CA LYS A 220 3.44 -35.93 -18.17
C LYS A 220 3.05 -36.86 -19.31
N GLU A 221 1.96 -36.56 -20.01
CA GLU A 221 1.33 -37.50 -20.95
C GLU A 221 1.69 -37.20 -22.41
N PHE A 222 1.94 -35.94 -22.75
CA PHE A 222 2.03 -35.54 -24.16
C PHE A 222 3.45 -35.23 -24.67
N GLN A 223 4.46 -35.18 -23.80
CA GLN A 223 5.92 -34.99 -24.04
C GLN A 223 6.39 -33.86 -25.00
N ASP A 224 5.55 -33.33 -25.89
CA ASP A 224 5.78 -32.16 -26.73
C ASP A 224 4.45 -31.46 -27.09
N SER A 225 4.51 -30.13 -27.12
CA SER A 225 3.38 -29.20 -26.99
C SER A 225 2.62 -28.93 -28.30
N SER A 226 1.48 -29.61 -28.53
CA SER A 226 0.51 -29.22 -29.56
C SER A 226 -0.49 -28.15 -29.06
N PHE A 227 -0.68 -28.01 -27.75
CA PHE A 227 -1.62 -27.05 -27.16
C PHE A 227 -1.03 -25.65 -27.13
N GLN A 228 -1.54 -24.74 -27.97
CA GLN A 228 -1.14 -23.33 -27.99
C GLN A 228 -1.84 -22.48 -26.91
N TYR A 229 -3.03 -22.92 -26.49
CA TYR A 229 -3.88 -22.23 -25.52
C TYR A 229 -4.53 -23.24 -24.56
N LEU A 230 -4.76 -22.79 -23.32
CA LEU A 230 -5.47 -23.53 -22.27
C LEU A 230 -6.69 -22.73 -21.84
N ASP A 231 -7.84 -23.37 -21.84
CA ASP A 231 -9.11 -22.74 -21.49
C ASP A 231 -9.44 -23.02 -20.02
N VAL A 232 -9.78 -21.97 -19.28
CA VAL A 232 -10.12 -22.06 -17.86
C VAL A 232 -11.46 -21.38 -17.60
N PRO A 233 -12.45 -22.08 -17.04
CA PRO A 233 -13.69 -21.46 -16.59
C PRO A 233 -13.43 -20.61 -15.35
N ILE A 234 -13.84 -19.34 -15.38
CA ILE A 234 -13.75 -18.40 -14.27
C ILE A 234 -15.14 -17.89 -13.93
N THR A 235 -15.53 -17.95 -12.66
CA THR A 235 -16.82 -17.46 -12.19
C THR A 235 -16.77 -15.97 -11.89
N ILE A 236 -17.70 -15.22 -12.47
CA ILE A 236 -17.82 -13.78 -12.36
C ILE A 236 -19.28 -13.46 -12.07
N ASN A 237 -19.56 -13.10 -10.82
CA ASN A 237 -20.90 -12.70 -10.36
C ASN A 237 -21.97 -13.75 -10.70
N GLY A 238 -21.65 -15.03 -10.49
CA GLY A 238 -22.55 -16.15 -10.75
C GLY A 238 -22.57 -16.66 -12.19
N LYS A 239 -21.87 -15.99 -13.13
CA LYS A 239 -21.73 -16.46 -14.52
C LYS A 239 -20.33 -17.02 -14.76
N VAL A 240 -20.25 -18.17 -15.43
CA VAL A 240 -18.99 -18.79 -15.84
C VAL A 240 -18.55 -18.21 -17.18
N GLU A 241 -17.35 -17.64 -17.23
CA GLU A 241 -16.70 -17.12 -18.44
C GLU A 241 -15.42 -17.94 -18.71
N THR A 242 -15.28 -18.46 -19.93
CA THR A 242 -14.09 -19.24 -20.31
C THR A 242 -12.98 -18.32 -20.80
N LEU A 243 -11.83 -18.36 -20.13
CA LEU A 243 -10.64 -17.59 -20.48
C LEU A 243 -9.56 -18.47 -21.10
N SER A 244 -8.97 -17.99 -22.19
CA SER A 244 -7.94 -18.72 -22.93
C SER A 244 -6.55 -18.16 -22.64
N PHE A 245 -5.61 -19.02 -22.25
CA PHE A 245 -4.26 -18.66 -21.83
C PHE A 245 -3.19 -19.31 -22.70
N SER A 246 -2.28 -18.51 -23.24
CA SER A 246 -1.22 -19.03 -24.11
C SER A 246 -0.19 -19.84 -23.33
N THR A 247 0.15 -21.03 -23.82
CA THR A 247 1.26 -21.85 -23.29
C THR A 247 2.63 -21.35 -23.75
N SER A 248 2.68 -20.51 -24.79
CA SER A 248 3.91 -20.05 -25.39
C SER A 248 4.72 -19.14 -24.45
N LEU A 249 6.00 -19.45 -24.27
CA LEU A 249 6.95 -18.65 -23.50
C LEU A 249 7.67 -17.58 -24.34
N ASN A 250 7.47 -17.58 -25.66
CA ASN A 250 8.16 -16.67 -26.58
C ASN A 250 7.65 -15.22 -26.41
N SER A 251 8.56 -14.30 -26.11
CA SER A 251 8.29 -12.85 -26.09
C SER A 251 8.60 -12.24 -27.45
N LYS A 252 7.63 -11.59 -28.12
CA LYS A 252 7.75 -10.95 -29.45
C LYS A 252 8.61 -9.66 -29.48
N ASN A 253 9.77 -9.61 -28.82
CA ASN A 253 10.67 -8.44 -28.85
C ASN A 253 11.96 -8.72 -29.62
N LYS A 254 12.25 -7.86 -30.61
CA LYS A 254 13.35 -7.96 -31.58
C LYS A 254 14.79 -7.90 -31.00
N ASN A 255 14.97 -7.71 -29.69
CA ASN A 255 16.28 -7.34 -29.10
C ASN A 255 17.00 -8.45 -28.30
N GLY A 256 16.60 -9.73 -28.43
CA GLY A 256 17.44 -10.89 -28.07
C GLY A 256 17.89 -11.09 -26.62
N LYS A 257 17.55 -10.21 -25.67
CA LYS A 257 17.81 -10.42 -24.22
C LYS A 257 16.59 -11.04 -23.55
N GLY A 258 16.78 -12.25 -23.00
CA GLY A 258 15.74 -13.11 -22.40
C GLY A 258 14.75 -12.37 -21.51
N LYS A 259 13.59 -12.04 -22.08
CA LYS A 259 12.45 -11.48 -21.36
C LYS A 259 11.48 -12.61 -21.07
N THR A 260 11.16 -12.80 -19.79
CA THR A 260 10.09 -13.69 -19.35
C THR A 260 8.73 -13.13 -19.79
N ARG A 261 7.94 -13.97 -20.46
CA ARG A 261 6.56 -13.66 -20.80
C ARG A 261 5.66 -13.89 -19.60
N THR A 262 5.16 -12.82 -18.98
CA THR A 262 4.42 -12.89 -17.72
C THR A 262 2.97 -13.35 -17.87
N ASP A 263 2.40 -13.22 -19.06
CA ASP A 263 1.04 -13.64 -19.43
C ASP A 263 0.96 -15.09 -19.94
N SER A 264 2.05 -15.87 -19.88
CA SER A 264 1.99 -17.29 -20.20
C SER A 264 1.25 -18.06 -19.11
N ALA A 265 0.56 -19.13 -19.49
CA ALA A 265 -0.22 -19.98 -18.60
C ALA A 265 0.58 -20.40 -17.35
N PHE A 266 1.80 -20.92 -17.54
CA PHE A 266 2.65 -21.33 -16.41
C PHE A 266 3.00 -20.17 -15.47
N ASN A 267 3.42 -19.02 -16.02
CA ASN A 267 3.86 -17.88 -15.20
C ASN A 267 2.68 -17.24 -14.45
N LEU A 268 1.49 -17.20 -15.05
CA LEU A 268 0.27 -16.76 -14.39
C LEU A 268 -0.14 -17.74 -13.28
N ALA A 269 -0.08 -19.06 -13.51
CA ALA A 269 -0.35 -20.07 -12.50
C ALA A 269 0.58 -19.92 -11.30
N MET A 270 1.88 -19.70 -11.51
CA MET A 270 2.84 -19.45 -10.43
C MET A 270 2.60 -18.13 -9.69
N GLY A 271 2.16 -17.09 -10.39
CA GLY A 271 1.73 -15.84 -9.77
C GLY A 271 0.49 -16.01 -8.89
N ALA A 272 -0.52 -16.76 -9.37
CA ALA A 272 -1.71 -17.09 -8.59
C ALA A 272 -1.37 -17.95 -7.37
N ALA A 273 -0.51 -18.95 -7.57
CA ALA A 273 -0.03 -19.82 -6.50
C ALA A 273 0.65 -19.03 -5.38
N TYR A 274 1.49 -18.04 -5.69
CA TYR A 274 2.10 -17.20 -4.66
C TYR A 274 1.06 -16.54 -3.73
N HIS A 275 -0.03 -15.99 -4.30
CA HIS A 275 -1.06 -15.31 -3.51
C HIS A 275 -1.97 -16.28 -2.75
N LEU A 276 -2.31 -17.43 -3.33
CA LEU A 276 -3.00 -18.51 -2.63
C LEU A 276 -2.16 -19.04 -1.47
N PHE A 277 -0.84 -19.18 -1.66
CA PHE A 277 0.09 -19.52 -0.58
C PHE A 277 0.04 -18.48 0.55
N CYS A 278 -0.02 -17.18 0.21
CA CYS A 278 -0.19 -16.11 1.20
C CYS A 278 -1.50 -16.26 1.98
N TYR A 279 -2.60 -16.58 1.30
CA TYR A 279 -3.92 -16.76 1.90
C TYR A 279 -3.97 -17.97 2.85
N PHE A 280 -3.54 -19.15 2.38
CA PHE A 280 -3.62 -20.38 3.18
C PHE A 280 -2.65 -20.41 4.37
N THR A 281 -1.49 -19.73 4.26
CA THR A 281 -0.43 -19.83 5.29
C THR A 281 -0.21 -18.57 6.10
N SER A 282 -0.71 -17.42 5.62
CA SER A 282 -0.40 -16.11 6.20
C SER A 282 1.10 -15.83 6.36
N LEU A 283 2.01 -16.51 5.63
CA LEU A 283 3.45 -16.31 5.78
C LEU A 283 3.92 -14.99 5.16
N ASN A 284 5.12 -14.54 5.57
CA ASN A 284 5.72 -13.33 5.00
C ASN A 284 6.27 -13.61 3.59
N ASP A 285 6.31 -12.57 2.74
CA ASP A 285 6.87 -12.65 1.36
C ASP A 285 8.21 -13.38 1.29
N SER A 286 9.17 -13.04 2.16
CA SER A 286 10.50 -13.66 2.15
C SER A 286 10.47 -15.14 2.49
N VAL A 287 9.54 -15.57 3.36
CA VAL A 287 9.43 -16.96 3.78
C VAL A 287 8.80 -17.78 2.66
N ILE A 288 7.73 -17.27 2.04
CA ILE A 288 7.02 -17.93 0.93
C ILE A 288 7.97 -18.15 -0.26
N ARG A 289 8.82 -17.17 -0.57
CA ARG A 289 9.80 -17.25 -1.67
C ARG A 289 10.96 -18.21 -1.39
N GLU A 290 11.23 -18.55 -0.14
CA GLU A 290 12.32 -19.45 0.27
C GLU A 290 11.83 -20.90 0.45
N VAL A 291 10.54 -21.19 0.20
CA VAL A 291 10.02 -22.56 0.28
C VAL A 291 10.59 -23.41 -0.84
N CYS A 292 11.13 -24.57 -0.46
CA CYS A 292 11.73 -25.54 -1.36
C CYS A 292 11.08 -26.93 -1.21
N HIS A 293 11.28 -27.76 -2.22
CA HIS A 293 11.01 -29.19 -2.18
C HIS A 293 11.96 -29.91 -1.20
N PRO A 294 11.56 -31.07 -0.64
CA PRO A 294 10.20 -31.62 -0.64
C PRO A 294 9.33 -31.00 0.47
N LEU A 295 8.03 -30.81 0.19
CA LEU A 295 7.05 -30.49 1.23
C LEU A 295 6.61 -31.77 1.95
N GLN A 296 6.67 -31.79 3.29
CA GLN A 296 6.31 -32.94 4.11
C GLN A 296 4.80 -32.96 4.38
N VAL A 297 4.12 -33.97 3.83
CA VAL A 297 2.71 -34.27 4.10
C VAL A 297 2.64 -35.28 5.24
N ASN A 298 1.99 -34.91 6.34
CA ASN A 298 1.75 -35.75 7.50
C ASN A 298 0.29 -36.19 7.52
N ILE A 299 0.06 -37.51 7.51
CA ILE A 299 -1.28 -38.09 7.67
C ILE A 299 -1.45 -38.44 9.15
N SER A 300 -2.58 -38.08 9.74
CA SER A 300 -2.84 -38.41 11.14
C SER A 300 -2.94 -39.93 11.33
N ASN A 301 -2.27 -40.43 12.37
CA ASN A 301 -2.37 -41.85 12.75
C ASN A 301 -3.74 -42.21 13.34
N ARG A 302 -4.51 -41.21 13.82
CA ARG A 302 -5.83 -41.40 14.45
C ARG A 302 -6.97 -41.29 13.45
N ASP A 303 -6.85 -40.40 12.48
CA ASP A 303 -7.81 -40.25 11.39
C ASP A 303 -7.07 -40.30 10.05
N LYS A 304 -7.30 -41.36 9.27
CA LYS A 304 -6.67 -41.55 7.97
C LYS A 304 -7.16 -40.56 6.91
N ASN A 305 -8.29 -39.88 7.15
CA ASN A 305 -8.81 -38.86 6.27
C ASN A 305 -8.18 -37.49 6.54
N LEU A 306 -7.66 -37.25 7.75
CA LEU A 306 -6.97 -36.00 8.10
C LEU A 306 -5.54 -35.96 7.52
N LYS A 307 -5.38 -35.14 6.47
CA LYS A 307 -4.10 -34.77 5.88
C LYS A 307 -3.69 -33.40 6.39
N THR A 308 -2.46 -33.28 6.87
CA THR A 308 -1.86 -32.01 7.25
C THR A 308 -0.52 -31.80 6.55
N ILE A 309 -0.25 -30.59 6.08
CA ILE A 309 1.05 -30.22 5.51
C ILE A 309 1.68 -29.17 6.40
N LYS A 310 2.87 -29.49 6.93
CA LYS A 310 3.66 -28.54 7.69
C LYS A 310 4.64 -27.85 6.75
N ILE A 311 4.49 -26.54 6.62
CA ILE A 311 5.36 -25.70 5.80
C ILE A 311 6.26 -24.92 6.77
N SER A 312 7.55 -25.24 6.80
CA SER A 312 8.54 -24.54 7.63
C SER A 312 9.40 -23.59 6.79
N GLY A 313 9.87 -22.53 7.42
CA GLY A 313 10.85 -21.62 6.84
C GLY A 313 11.58 -20.81 7.92
N PHE A 314 12.65 -20.12 7.53
CA PHE A 314 13.49 -19.39 8.47
C PHE A 314 13.40 -17.87 8.25
N LYS A 315 13.06 -17.12 9.29
CA LYS A 315 12.95 -15.65 9.22
C LYS A 315 14.26 -15.00 9.68
N ARG A 316 15.19 -14.77 8.74
CA ARG A 316 16.54 -14.20 9.01
C ARG A 316 16.54 -12.94 9.88
N ARG A 317 15.68 -11.96 9.59
CA ARG A 317 15.61 -10.69 10.34
C ARG A 317 15.15 -10.83 11.79
N ALA A 318 14.41 -11.89 12.10
CA ALA A 318 13.93 -12.17 13.45
C ALA A 318 14.67 -13.37 14.08
N ASN A 319 15.67 -13.93 13.37
CA ASN A 319 16.45 -15.10 13.73
C ASN A 319 15.60 -16.23 14.33
N LYS A 320 14.51 -16.62 13.65
CA LYS A 320 13.58 -17.63 14.15
C LYS A 320 12.99 -18.49 13.05
N ASP A 321 12.68 -19.73 13.40
CA ASP A 321 11.86 -20.62 12.60
C ASP A 321 10.40 -20.17 12.62
N VAL A 322 9.74 -20.33 11.49
CA VAL A 322 8.30 -20.12 11.32
C VAL A 322 7.72 -21.33 10.62
N SER A 323 6.51 -21.74 11.00
CA SER A 323 5.87 -22.88 10.35
C SER A 323 4.36 -22.76 10.35
N SER A 324 3.75 -22.90 9.18
CA SER A 324 2.30 -22.98 9.03
C SER A 324 1.87 -24.44 8.88
N ILE A 325 0.69 -24.78 9.40
CA ILE A 325 0.03 -26.07 9.14
C ILE A 325 -1.17 -25.79 8.26
N VAL A 326 -1.35 -26.59 7.21
CA VAL A 326 -2.52 -26.58 6.35
C VAL A 326 -3.20 -27.95 6.48
N SER A 327 -4.49 -27.98 6.80
CA SER A 327 -5.28 -29.20 6.96
C SER A 327 -6.41 -29.27 5.93
N ASN A 328 -6.93 -30.48 5.68
CA ASN A 328 -8.13 -30.70 4.87
C ASN A 328 -9.44 -30.77 5.69
N GLU A 329 -9.36 -30.72 7.03
CA GLU A 329 -10.51 -30.61 7.94
C GLU A 329 -10.43 -29.33 8.79
N MET A 330 -11.59 -28.85 9.26
CA MET A 330 -11.67 -27.79 10.25
C MET A 330 -11.60 -28.44 11.63
N ASP A 331 -10.55 -28.19 12.41
CA ASP A 331 -10.59 -28.44 13.86
C ASP A 331 -11.77 -27.66 14.47
N ASP A 332 -12.21 -28.02 15.68
CA ASP A 332 -13.28 -27.39 16.51
C ASP A 332 -13.10 -25.87 16.80
N LEU A 333 -12.21 -25.19 16.08
CA LEU A 333 -12.07 -23.75 15.98
C LEU A 333 -12.82 -23.28 14.73
N GLU A 334 -13.99 -22.67 14.91
CA GLU A 334 -14.72 -21.97 13.85
C GLU A 334 -13.82 -20.90 13.20
N PHE A 335 -13.16 -21.25 12.10
CA PHE A 335 -12.54 -20.31 11.19
C PHE A 335 -13.62 -19.82 10.21
N ASP A 336 -13.79 -18.51 10.10
CA ASP A 336 -14.79 -17.84 9.24
C ASP A 336 -14.49 -17.97 7.72
N VAL A 337 -13.50 -18.80 7.37
CA VAL A 337 -12.89 -18.90 6.04
C VAL A 337 -12.70 -20.38 5.69
N GLU A 338 -13.41 -20.85 4.65
CA GLU A 338 -13.27 -22.22 4.13
C GLU A 338 -11.86 -22.44 3.53
N LYS A 339 -10.93 -22.94 4.34
CA LYS A 339 -9.54 -23.28 3.94
C LYS A 339 -9.37 -24.75 3.51
N ARG A 340 -10.47 -25.46 3.24
CA ARG A 340 -10.53 -26.92 2.96
C ARG A 340 -9.60 -27.36 1.82
N ASP A 341 -9.40 -26.50 0.83
CA ASP A 341 -8.60 -26.81 -0.36
C ASP A 341 -7.11 -26.55 -0.20
N GLY A 342 -6.64 -26.13 0.98
CA GLY A 342 -5.24 -25.76 1.18
C GLY A 342 -4.27 -26.93 0.94
N VAL A 343 -4.65 -28.16 1.31
CA VAL A 343 -3.84 -29.37 1.06
C VAL A 343 -3.78 -29.67 -0.44
N ALA A 344 -4.93 -29.67 -1.12
CA ALA A 344 -5.03 -29.90 -2.56
C ALA A 344 -4.23 -28.85 -3.35
N PHE A 345 -4.28 -27.58 -2.92
CA PHE A 345 -3.49 -26.49 -3.48
C PHE A 345 -1.99 -26.78 -3.39
N ILE A 346 -1.49 -27.16 -2.22
CA ILE A 346 -0.06 -27.42 -2.02
C ILE A 346 0.41 -28.67 -2.78
N GLU A 347 -0.39 -29.73 -2.81
CA GLU A 347 -0.11 -30.94 -3.60
C GLU A 347 -0.01 -30.58 -5.10
N ALA A 348 -0.98 -29.86 -5.65
CA ALA A 348 -0.98 -29.42 -7.05
C ALA A 348 0.19 -28.48 -7.38
N LEU A 349 0.53 -27.55 -6.48
CA LEU A 349 1.67 -26.64 -6.66
C LEU A 349 2.99 -27.42 -6.68
N SER A 350 3.15 -28.35 -5.75
CA SER A 350 4.34 -29.20 -5.65
C SER A 350 4.53 -30.02 -6.93
N GLU A 351 3.44 -30.61 -7.43
CA GLU A 351 3.45 -31.41 -8.65
C GLU A 351 3.75 -30.58 -9.90
N LEU A 352 3.07 -29.44 -10.08
CA LEU A 352 3.31 -28.52 -11.21
C LEU A 352 4.76 -28.02 -11.21
N SER A 353 5.26 -27.63 -10.04
CA SER A 353 6.62 -27.13 -9.85
C SER A 353 7.68 -28.17 -10.25
N LYS A 354 7.51 -29.44 -9.84
CA LYS A 354 8.42 -30.53 -10.24
C LYS A 354 8.32 -30.89 -11.72
N ALA A 355 7.14 -30.77 -12.31
CA ALA A 355 6.94 -31.11 -13.72
C ALA A 355 7.71 -30.19 -14.67
N TYR A 356 7.87 -28.91 -14.32
CA TYR A 356 8.47 -27.89 -15.19
C TYR A 356 9.88 -27.43 -14.77
N GLY A 357 10.38 -27.86 -13.62
CA GLY A 357 11.62 -27.36 -13.06
C GLY A 357 12.40 -28.44 -12.33
N ASN A 358 13.73 -28.37 -12.47
CA ASN A 358 14.68 -29.21 -11.73
C ASN A 358 15.28 -28.45 -10.54
N THR A 359 14.57 -27.44 -10.04
CA THR A 359 15.02 -26.59 -8.93
C THR A 359 14.48 -27.10 -7.61
N ASP A 360 15.25 -26.91 -6.54
CA ASP A 360 14.74 -27.09 -5.19
C ASP A 360 13.63 -26.08 -4.89
N GLU A 361 13.64 -24.90 -5.51
CA GLU A 361 12.64 -23.83 -5.33
C GLU A 361 11.25 -24.24 -5.86
N ILE A 362 10.20 -23.97 -5.07
CA ILE A 362 8.83 -24.31 -5.46
C ILE A 362 8.17 -23.26 -6.37
N LEU A 363 8.45 -21.96 -6.13
CA LEU A 363 7.91 -20.83 -6.88
C LEU A 363 8.98 -20.21 -7.77
N TYR A 364 8.79 -20.27 -9.09
CA TYR A 364 9.68 -19.66 -10.07
C TYR A 364 8.90 -19.25 -11.33
N MET A 365 9.54 -18.47 -12.20
CA MET A 365 9.01 -18.16 -13.54
C MET A 365 9.85 -18.86 -14.60
N LEU A 366 9.26 -19.19 -15.74
CA LEU A 366 10.01 -19.69 -16.90
C LEU A 366 10.42 -18.52 -17.82
N ASP A 367 11.66 -18.56 -18.31
CA ASP A 367 12.12 -17.69 -19.39
C ASP A 367 11.62 -18.17 -20.75
N CYS A 368 11.98 -17.45 -21.82
CA CYS A 368 11.59 -17.80 -23.18
C CYS A 368 12.18 -19.15 -23.67
N ASN A 369 13.17 -19.71 -22.98
CA ASN A 369 13.78 -21.00 -23.29
C ASN A 369 13.20 -22.13 -22.43
N GLY A 370 12.14 -21.87 -21.65
CA GLY A 370 11.57 -22.87 -20.75
C GLY A 370 12.45 -23.19 -19.54
N LYS A 371 13.42 -22.33 -19.21
CA LYS A 371 14.28 -22.51 -18.04
C LYS A 371 13.80 -21.65 -16.87
N PRO A 372 13.92 -22.12 -15.62
CA PRO A 372 13.65 -21.31 -14.45
C PRO A 372 14.47 -20.01 -14.48
N ASN A 373 13.77 -18.88 -14.46
CA ASN A 373 14.36 -17.56 -14.39
C ASN A 373 14.83 -17.31 -12.95
N ASN A 374 16.01 -16.71 -12.84
CA ASN A 374 16.56 -16.22 -11.59
C ASN A 374 15.70 -15.13 -10.91
N ARG A 375 14.72 -14.55 -11.60
CA ARG A 375 13.88 -13.46 -11.12
C ARG A 375 12.41 -13.88 -11.05
N PHE A 376 11.80 -13.74 -9.88
CA PHE A 376 10.35 -13.87 -9.66
C PHE A 376 9.72 -12.48 -9.52
N ASP A 377 9.34 -11.88 -10.66
CA ASP A 377 8.84 -10.51 -10.74
C ASP A 377 7.34 -10.40 -10.43
N LEU A 378 7.04 -10.31 -9.13
CA LEU A 378 5.67 -10.13 -8.66
C LEU A 378 5.01 -8.83 -9.15
N ALA A 379 5.75 -7.75 -9.37
CA ALA A 379 5.15 -6.48 -9.76
C ALA A 379 4.55 -6.55 -11.17
N VAL A 380 5.20 -7.28 -12.08
CA VAL A 380 4.66 -7.51 -13.43
C VAL A 380 3.59 -8.59 -13.42
N LEU A 381 3.79 -9.69 -12.67
CA LEU A 381 2.79 -10.75 -12.51
C LEU A 381 1.47 -10.22 -11.94
N ASN A 382 1.52 -9.42 -10.88
CA ASN A 382 0.33 -8.85 -10.25
C ASN A 382 -0.45 -7.96 -11.23
N ARG A 383 0.25 -7.18 -12.07
CA ARG A 383 -0.42 -6.37 -13.10
C ARG A 383 -1.14 -7.24 -14.12
N ALA A 384 -0.53 -8.34 -14.55
CA ALA A 384 -1.17 -9.28 -15.49
C ALA A 384 -2.35 -10.01 -14.83
N LEU A 385 -2.18 -10.55 -13.62
CA LEU A 385 -3.23 -11.26 -12.89
C LEU A 385 -4.46 -10.39 -12.64
N THR A 386 -4.25 -9.20 -12.07
CA THR A 386 -5.35 -8.30 -11.70
C THR A 386 -6.13 -7.82 -12.92
N SER A 387 -5.45 -7.50 -14.04
CA SER A 387 -6.15 -7.16 -15.27
C SER A 387 -6.86 -8.34 -15.91
N THR A 388 -6.20 -9.50 -16.03
CA THR A 388 -6.77 -10.64 -16.76
C THR A 388 -7.96 -11.26 -16.05
N LEU A 389 -7.92 -11.33 -14.71
CA LEU A 389 -9.01 -11.83 -13.88
C LEU A 389 -10.02 -10.74 -13.46
N ASN A 390 -9.87 -9.52 -13.97
CA ASN A 390 -10.71 -8.37 -13.64
C ASN A 390 -10.90 -8.17 -12.12
N LEU A 391 -9.80 -8.23 -11.36
CA LEU A 391 -9.80 -8.09 -9.90
C LEU A 391 -9.92 -6.60 -9.54
N VAL A 392 -11.15 -6.08 -9.58
CA VAL A 392 -11.47 -4.67 -9.32
C VAL A 392 -11.75 -4.43 -7.84
N THR A 393 -11.37 -3.27 -7.32
CA THR A 393 -11.69 -2.90 -5.92
C THR A 393 -13.13 -2.42 -5.79
N SER A 394 -13.74 -2.63 -4.60
CA SER A 394 -15.00 -2.01 -4.20
C SER A 394 -15.00 -0.49 -4.37
N ASP A 395 -13.85 0.16 -4.18
CA ASP A 395 -13.78 1.61 -4.08
C ASP A 395 -13.69 2.29 -5.44
N ARG A 396 -13.67 1.54 -6.55
CA ARG A 396 -13.38 2.07 -7.90
C ARG A 396 -14.32 3.19 -8.35
N ALA A 397 -15.54 3.26 -7.80
CA ALA A 397 -16.53 4.30 -8.11
C ALA A 397 -16.04 5.72 -7.80
N SER A 398 -15.14 5.86 -6.83
CA SER A 398 -14.47 7.13 -6.50
C SER A 398 -13.60 7.73 -7.62
N ASN A 399 -13.38 7.01 -8.73
CA ASN A 399 -12.68 7.54 -9.91
C ASN A 399 -13.63 8.10 -10.98
N ILE A 400 -14.95 8.07 -10.74
CA ILE A 400 -15.95 8.37 -11.77
C ILE A 400 -15.81 9.79 -12.33
N GLU A 401 -15.51 10.77 -11.48
CA GLU A 401 -15.32 12.16 -11.90
C GLU A 401 -14.11 12.29 -12.83
N TRP A 402 -13.00 11.63 -12.48
CA TRP A 402 -11.81 11.61 -13.33
C TRP A 402 -12.07 10.92 -14.67
N PHE A 403 -12.75 9.78 -14.68
CA PHE A 403 -13.12 9.11 -15.92
C PHE A 403 -14.07 9.96 -16.78
N SER A 404 -14.94 10.74 -16.15
CA SER A 404 -15.82 11.70 -16.83
C SER A 404 -15.01 12.83 -17.47
N GLU A 405 -14.02 13.40 -16.78
CA GLU A 405 -13.08 14.40 -17.33
C GLU A 405 -12.33 13.82 -18.55
N GLN A 406 -11.83 12.58 -18.44
CA GLN A 406 -11.20 11.88 -19.56
C GLN A 406 -12.16 11.71 -20.75
N PHE A 407 -13.40 11.30 -20.48
CA PHE A 407 -14.41 11.06 -21.52
C PHE A 407 -14.72 12.34 -22.28
N TYR A 408 -15.06 13.44 -21.58
CA TYR A 408 -15.41 14.70 -22.23
C TYR A 408 -14.23 15.38 -22.91
N SER A 409 -13.02 15.29 -22.32
CA SER A 409 -11.79 15.76 -22.99
C SER A 409 -11.57 15.05 -24.32
N LEU A 410 -11.76 13.73 -24.37
CA LEU A 410 -11.63 12.96 -25.60
C LEU A 410 -12.79 13.24 -26.57
N TRP A 411 -14.03 13.22 -26.08
CA TRP A 411 -15.24 13.28 -26.89
C TRP A 411 -15.44 14.65 -27.53
N LEU A 412 -15.40 15.71 -26.72
CA LEU A 412 -15.70 17.08 -27.14
C LEU A 412 -14.45 17.82 -27.63
N ASN A 413 -13.32 17.70 -26.92
CA ASN A 413 -12.15 18.54 -27.17
C ASN A 413 -11.12 17.90 -28.10
N ASN A 414 -11.23 16.61 -28.42
CA ASN A 414 -10.20 15.84 -29.15
C ASN A 414 -8.83 15.85 -28.45
N GLU A 415 -8.83 15.87 -27.12
CA GLU A 415 -7.63 15.91 -26.29
C GLU A 415 -7.53 14.66 -25.42
N SER A 416 -6.34 14.06 -25.39
CA SER A 416 -5.97 13.08 -24.39
C SER A 416 -5.25 13.76 -23.24
N ILE A 417 -5.70 13.52 -22.01
CA ILE A 417 -5.00 13.94 -20.81
C ILE A 417 -4.09 12.79 -20.39
N GLU A 418 -2.79 13.03 -20.36
CA GLU A 418 -1.80 12.11 -19.81
C GLU A 418 -1.37 12.59 -18.44
N LEU A 419 -1.36 11.69 -17.46
CA LEU A 419 -0.99 12.01 -16.09
C LEU A 419 0.18 11.13 -15.65
N GLY A 420 1.17 11.76 -15.03
CA GLY A 420 2.35 11.09 -14.52
C GLY A 420 3.07 11.93 -13.49
N THR A 421 4.30 11.53 -13.19
CA THR A 421 5.14 12.24 -12.22
C THR A 421 6.57 12.33 -12.72
N TYR A 422 7.27 13.40 -12.37
CA TYR A 422 8.69 13.56 -12.63
C TYR A 422 9.41 14.05 -11.37
N ILE A 423 10.74 13.98 -11.39
CA ILE A 423 11.57 14.55 -10.33
C ILE A 423 12.02 15.93 -10.79
N ASN A 424 11.73 16.98 -10.02
CA ASN A 424 12.18 18.33 -10.35
C ASN A 424 13.65 18.56 -9.91
N ASN A 425 14.16 19.76 -10.16
CA ASN A 425 15.56 20.11 -9.86
C ASN A 425 15.92 20.07 -8.36
N PHE A 426 14.93 20.12 -7.46
CA PHE A 426 15.12 19.98 -6.02
C PHE A 426 15.10 18.51 -5.55
N GLY A 427 14.92 17.55 -6.46
CA GLY A 427 14.75 16.14 -6.09
C GLY A 427 13.35 15.79 -5.57
N ARG A 428 12.36 16.68 -5.78
CA ARG A 428 10.96 16.46 -5.37
C ARG A 428 10.19 15.71 -6.44
N LYS A 429 9.23 14.89 -6.02
CA LYS A 429 8.29 14.24 -6.93
C LYS A 429 7.13 15.19 -7.22
N VAL A 430 6.97 15.54 -8.50
CA VAL A 430 6.03 16.55 -8.98
C VAL A 430 5.07 15.94 -9.99
N VAL A 431 3.84 16.45 -10.01
CA VAL A 431 2.79 16.03 -10.96
C VAL A 431 3.07 16.57 -12.36
N LYS A 432 2.85 15.71 -13.36
CA LYS A 432 2.86 16.07 -14.77
C LYS A 432 1.50 15.75 -15.38
N LYS A 433 0.70 16.77 -15.67
CA LYS A 433 -0.61 16.69 -16.34
C LYS A 433 -0.52 17.38 -17.68
N THR A 434 -0.40 16.59 -18.76
CA THR A 434 -0.26 17.13 -20.12
C THR A 434 -1.49 16.81 -20.95
N LYS A 435 -2.07 17.82 -21.62
CA LYS A 435 -3.10 17.64 -22.64
C LYS A 435 -2.43 17.57 -24.01
N LYS A 436 -2.80 16.58 -24.81
CA LYS A 436 -2.27 16.39 -26.17
C LYS A 436 -3.41 16.14 -27.15
N PRO A 437 -3.38 16.76 -28.34
CA PRO A 437 -4.29 16.39 -29.42
C PRO A 437 -4.18 14.89 -29.72
N ILE A 438 -5.32 14.23 -29.96
CA ILE A 438 -5.35 12.81 -30.32
C ILE A 438 -5.92 12.62 -31.72
N SER A 439 -5.34 11.69 -32.49
CA SER A 439 -5.90 11.34 -33.79
C SER A 439 -7.15 10.46 -33.66
N ASN A 440 -8.02 10.53 -34.67
CA ASN A 440 -9.33 9.85 -34.67
C ASN A 440 -9.25 8.33 -34.46
N SER A 441 -8.20 7.67 -34.98
CA SER A 441 -8.01 6.22 -34.84
C SER A 441 -7.77 5.78 -33.40
N TRP A 442 -6.99 6.56 -32.63
CA TRP A 442 -6.73 6.28 -31.21
C TRP A 442 -7.81 6.81 -30.29
N LYS A 443 -8.51 7.89 -30.68
CA LYS A 443 -9.63 8.47 -29.93
C LYS A 443 -10.70 7.42 -29.64
N SER A 444 -11.18 6.72 -30.65
CA SER A 444 -12.25 5.71 -30.50
C SER A 444 -11.85 4.57 -29.56
N ALA A 445 -10.59 4.11 -29.64
CA ALA A 445 -10.09 3.04 -28.78
C ALA A 445 -9.94 3.50 -27.31
N LYS A 446 -9.52 4.76 -27.08
CA LYS A 446 -9.45 5.32 -25.72
C LYS A 446 -10.85 5.58 -25.15
N LEU A 447 -11.78 6.15 -25.94
CA LEU A 447 -13.17 6.33 -25.54
C LEU A 447 -13.81 5.01 -25.12
N LEU A 448 -13.62 3.93 -25.87
CA LEU A 448 -14.12 2.61 -25.47
C LEU A 448 -13.62 2.18 -24.08
N LYS A 449 -12.32 2.35 -23.82
CA LYS A 449 -11.73 1.97 -22.53
C LYS A 449 -12.24 2.85 -21.39
N ILE A 450 -12.31 4.17 -21.59
CA ILE A 450 -12.84 5.10 -20.59
C ILE A 450 -14.33 4.83 -20.33
N SER A 451 -15.15 4.65 -21.36
CA SER A 451 -16.57 4.29 -21.23
C SER A 451 -16.75 2.96 -20.50
N TYR A 452 -15.90 1.96 -20.77
CA TYR A 452 -15.89 0.72 -20.01
C TYR A 452 -15.60 0.96 -18.51
N LEU A 453 -14.60 1.79 -18.18
CA LEU A 453 -14.26 2.13 -16.79
C LEU A 453 -15.41 2.87 -16.09
N ILE A 454 -16.10 3.77 -16.79
CA ILE A 454 -17.27 4.49 -16.26
C ILE A 454 -18.40 3.51 -15.92
N PHE A 455 -18.76 2.63 -16.85
CA PHE A 455 -19.82 1.65 -16.60
C PHE A 455 -19.43 0.63 -15.53
N SER A 456 -18.17 0.22 -15.47
CA SER A 456 -17.72 -0.72 -14.45
C SER A 456 -17.76 -0.10 -13.05
N CYS A 457 -17.65 1.23 -12.90
CA CYS A 457 -17.87 1.91 -11.62
C CYS A 457 -19.30 1.75 -11.08
N PHE A 458 -20.29 1.60 -11.96
CA PHE A 458 -21.71 1.46 -11.56
C PHE A 458 -22.19 0.01 -11.49
N SER A 459 -21.49 -0.91 -12.14
CA SER A 459 -21.93 -2.29 -12.25
C SER A 459 -20.78 -3.27 -12.22
N ASP A 460 -20.98 -4.40 -11.53
CA ASP A 460 -20.11 -5.56 -11.66
C ASP A 460 -20.51 -6.45 -12.84
N ALA A 461 -21.66 -6.18 -13.51
CA ALA A 461 -22.13 -6.99 -14.63
C ALA A 461 -21.15 -6.95 -15.82
N SER A 462 -21.04 -8.07 -16.55
CA SER A 462 -20.22 -8.13 -17.77
C SER A 462 -20.75 -7.11 -18.80
N LEU A 463 -19.92 -6.15 -19.17
CA LEU A 463 -20.26 -5.13 -20.18
C LEU A 463 -20.10 -5.63 -21.62
N LYS A 464 -19.52 -6.82 -21.79
CA LYS A 464 -19.40 -7.50 -23.07
C LYS A 464 -20.77 -7.99 -23.53
N GLY A 465 -21.02 -8.00 -24.83
CA GLY A 465 -22.29 -8.38 -25.45
C GLY A 465 -23.44 -7.37 -25.32
N ILE A 466 -23.32 -6.28 -24.56
CA ILE A 466 -24.41 -5.29 -24.39
C ILE A 466 -24.70 -4.57 -25.71
N VAL A 467 -25.98 -4.47 -26.07
CA VAL A 467 -26.47 -3.79 -27.30
C VAL A 467 -27.28 -2.53 -27.01
N LEU A 468 -27.32 -1.64 -28.00
CA LEU A 468 -28.13 -0.42 -28.04
C LEU A 468 -29.55 -0.70 -28.55
N PRO A 469 -30.55 0.14 -28.17
CA PRO A 469 -30.46 1.23 -27.19
C PRO A 469 -30.55 0.72 -25.75
N LEU A 470 -30.10 1.55 -24.81
CA LEU A 470 -30.34 1.38 -23.38
C LEU A 470 -31.74 1.89 -23.03
N SER A 471 -32.30 1.39 -21.93
CA SER A 471 -33.58 1.86 -21.39
C SER A 471 -33.38 2.44 -20.00
N PHE A 472 -33.98 3.60 -19.74
CA PHE A 472 -33.82 4.34 -18.49
C PHE A 472 -35.16 4.41 -17.75
N SER A 473 -35.16 4.07 -16.47
CA SER A 473 -36.32 4.31 -15.61
C SER A 473 -36.45 5.79 -15.23
N GLU A 474 -37.59 6.17 -14.66
CA GLU A 474 -37.67 7.39 -13.86
C GLU A 474 -36.73 7.31 -12.64
N THR A 475 -36.47 8.48 -12.05
CA THR A 475 -35.67 8.56 -10.82
C THR A 475 -36.46 7.96 -9.67
N LYS A 476 -35.87 6.95 -9.01
CA LYS A 476 -36.47 6.28 -7.86
C LYS A 476 -36.36 7.15 -6.61
N SER A 477 -37.05 6.74 -5.54
CA SER A 477 -37.05 7.44 -4.25
C SER A 477 -35.67 7.56 -3.60
N ASP A 478 -34.72 6.70 -3.98
CA ASP A 478 -33.33 6.71 -3.51
C ASP A 478 -32.40 7.63 -4.33
N GLY A 479 -32.94 8.38 -5.30
CA GLY A 479 -32.15 9.26 -6.18
C GLY A 479 -31.41 8.53 -7.30
N ASN A 480 -31.62 7.23 -7.45
CA ASN A 480 -30.99 6.42 -8.50
C ASN A 480 -31.93 6.17 -9.68
N ILE A 481 -31.34 5.87 -10.83
CA ILE A 481 -31.99 5.48 -12.07
C ILE A 481 -31.54 4.08 -12.43
N THR A 482 -32.48 3.23 -12.82
CA THR A 482 -32.17 1.91 -13.37
C THR A 482 -31.92 2.03 -14.87
N VAL A 483 -30.76 1.56 -15.30
CA VAL A 483 -30.37 1.41 -16.70
C VAL A 483 -30.51 -0.07 -17.06
N SER A 484 -31.42 -0.37 -17.98
CA SER A 484 -31.69 -1.71 -18.47
C SER A 484 -31.11 -1.90 -19.87
N PHE A 485 -30.65 -3.11 -20.16
CA PHE A 485 -30.00 -3.45 -21.42
C PHE A 485 -30.30 -4.89 -21.83
N SER A 486 -30.10 -5.19 -23.12
CA SER A 486 -30.13 -6.55 -23.66
C SER A 486 -28.72 -6.99 -24.08
N ARG A 487 -28.50 -8.30 -24.16
CA ARG A 487 -27.26 -8.91 -24.68
C ARG A 487 -27.49 -9.54 -26.05
N TYR A 488 -26.50 -9.41 -26.93
CA TYR A 488 -26.54 -9.97 -28.28
C TYR A 488 -26.57 -11.50 -28.30
N ASP A 489 -25.82 -12.16 -27.41
CA ASP A 489 -25.55 -13.60 -27.53
C ASP A 489 -26.75 -14.49 -27.17
N ASN A 490 -27.70 -13.98 -26.38
CA ASN A 490 -28.79 -14.76 -25.79
C ASN A 490 -30.07 -13.97 -25.49
N ASP A 491 -30.19 -12.72 -25.94
CA ASP A 491 -31.28 -11.79 -25.59
C ASP A 491 -31.53 -11.64 -24.07
N GLU A 492 -30.54 -11.98 -23.24
CA GLU A 492 -30.62 -11.86 -21.79
C GLU A 492 -30.70 -10.38 -21.42
N LYS A 493 -31.73 -10.05 -20.64
CA LYS A 493 -31.92 -8.70 -20.10
C LYS A 493 -31.11 -8.56 -18.83
N GLY A 494 -30.34 -7.49 -18.75
CA GLY A 494 -29.62 -7.08 -17.54
C GLY A 494 -29.99 -5.65 -17.15
N SER A 495 -29.60 -5.27 -15.94
CA SER A 495 -29.72 -3.88 -15.49
C SER A 495 -28.65 -3.53 -14.47
N PHE A 496 -28.42 -2.23 -14.30
CA PHE A 496 -27.63 -1.67 -13.20
C PHE A 496 -28.22 -0.33 -12.77
N THR A 497 -27.78 0.19 -11.64
CA THR A 497 -28.24 1.48 -11.11
C THR A 497 -27.15 2.54 -11.21
N ILE A 498 -27.57 3.76 -11.52
CA ILE A 498 -26.71 4.95 -11.51
C ILE A 498 -27.36 6.05 -10.68
N PRO A 499 -26.58 6.89 -9.98
CA PRO A 499 -27.11 8.12 -9.41
C PRO A 499 -27.58 9.09 -10.51
N ALA A 500 -28.65 9.83 -10.26
CA ALA A 500 -29.30 10.68 -11.28
C ALA A 500 -28.37 11.74 -11.90
N ASN A 501 -27.39 12.25 -11.15
CA ASN A 501 -26.39 13.21 -11.64
C ASN A 501 -25.50 12.64 -12.77
N TYR A 502 -25.35 11.32 -12.87
CA TYR A 502 -24.59 10.66 -13.94
C TYR A 502 -25.45 10.23 -15.14
N LEU A 503 -26.76 10.47 -15.13
CA LEU A 503 -27.65 10.12 -16.24
C LEU A 503 -27.15 10.70 -17.57
N LYS A 504 -26.79 11.98 -17.56
CA LYS A 504 -26.32 12.70 -18.74
C LYS A 504 -25.04 12.08 -19.31
N LEU A 505 -24.10 11.71 -18.45
CA LEU A 505 -22.86 11.03 -18.84
C LEU A 505 -23.15 9.70 -19.53
N VAL A 506 -24.04 8.88 -18.95
CA VAL A 506 -24.40 7.58 -19.53
C VAL A 506 -25.11 7.75 -20.87
N GLN A 507 -26.04 8.69 -20.97
CA GLN A 507 -26.71 9.03 -22.24
C GLN A 507 -25.72 9.56 -23.29
N ASP A 508 -24.71 10.33 -22.90
CA ASP A 508 -23.72 10.84 -23.85
C ASP A 508 -22.75 9.73 -24.31
N ILE A 509 -22.45 8.74 -23.47
CA ILE A 509 -21.74 7.52 -23.88
C ILE A 509 -22.60 6.68 -24.83
N GLU A 510 -23.90 6.55 -24.54
CA GLU A 510 -24.86 5.88 -25.43
C GLU A 510 -24.90 6.56 -26.80
N LYS A 511 -25.09 7.89 -26.84
CA LYS A 511 -25.06 8.69 -28.07
C LYS A 511 -23.75 8.56 -28.82
N TRP A 512 -22.62 8.50 -28.12
CA TRP A 512 -21.35 8.19 -28.74
C TRP A 512 -21.38 6.80 -29.41
N GLY A 513 -21.91 5.78 -28.72
CA GLY A 513 -22.15 4.46 -29.30
C GLY A 513 -23.02 4.50 -30.55
N GLU A 514 -24.14 5.23 -30.50
CA GLU A 514 -25.09 5.39 -31.62
C GLU A 514 -24.52 6.14 -32.81
N SER A 515 -23.65 7.14 -32.57
CA SER A 515 -23.02 7.95 -33.62
C SER A 515 -22.10 7.15 -34.54
N ARG A 516 -21.74 5.92 -34.16
CA ARG A 516 -20.88 5.06 -34.94
C ARG A 516 -21.69 4.39 -36.04
N GLU A 517 -21.15 4.34 -37.26
CA GLU A 517 -21.82 3.65 -38.36
C GLU A 517 -21.94 2.14 -38.08
N TYR A 518 -23.13 1.57 -38.37
CA TYR A 518 -23.44 0.14 -38.34
C TYR A 518 -24.15 -0.25 -39.64
N ARG A 519 -23.89 -1.47 -40.15
CA ARG A 519 -24.76 -2.09 -41.16
C ARG A 519 -26.01 -2.64 -40.49
N SER A 520 -27.16 -2.59 -41.17
CA SER A 520 -28.46 -3.01 -40.63
C SER A 520 -28.49 -4.46 -40.13
N THR A 521 -27.63 -5.34 -40.66
CA THR A 521 -27.56 -6.76 -40.32
C THR A 521 -26.57 -7.09 -39.19
N GLN A 522 -25.92 -6.09 -38.58
CA GLN A 522 -24.84 -6.30 -37.61
C GLN A 522 -25.25 -5.89 -36.18
N ALA A 523 -24.66 -6.56 -35.20
CA ALA A 523 -24.86 -6.27 -33.78
C ALA A 523 -24.51 -4.81 -33.44
N ARG A 524 -25.47 -4.09 -32.85
CA ARG A 524 -25.28 -2.72 -32.37
C ARG A 524 -24.73 -2.69 -30.96
N TYR A 525 -23.52 -3.23 -30.75
CA TYR A 525 -22.90 -3.22 -29.42
C TYR A 525 -22.73 -1.80 -28.90
N LEU A 526 -23.05 -1.60 -27.62
CA LEU A 526 -22.80 -0.36 -26.87
C LEU A 526 -21.31 0.02 -26.93
N LEU A 527 -20.44 -0.95 -26.63
CA LEU A 527 -18.98 -0.82 -26.70
C LEU A 527 -18.41 -1.81 -27.73
N ARG A 528 -18.25 -1.35 -28.98
CA ARG A 528 -17.63 -2.17 -30.05
C ARG A 528 -16.15 -1.85 -30.28
N THR A 529 -15.36 -2.90 -30.50
CA THR A 529 -14.08 -2.82 -31.21
C THR A 529 -14.32 -3.01 -32.73
N GLY A 530 -13.30 -2.79 -33.56
CA GLY A 530 -13.41 -2.97 -35.02
C GLY A 530 -14.15 -1.84 -35.76
N THR A 531 -14.55 -2.12 -37.01
CA THR A 531 -15.26 -1.19 -37.92
C THR A 531 -16.76 -1.45 -37.92
N GLY A 532 -17.57 -0.52 -38.47
CA GLY A 532 -19.03 -0.69 -38.54
C GLY A 532 -19.48 -1.88 -39.40
N SER A 533 -18.64 -2.30 -40.35
CA SER A 533 -18.86 -3.47 -41.20
C SER A 533 -18.54 -4.80 -40.53
N LYS A 534 -17.72 -4.79 -39.48
CA LYS A 534 -17.33 -5.97 -38.70
C LYS A 534 -17.17 -5.57 -37.23
N PRO A 535 -18.28 -5.24 -36.54
CA PRO A 535 -18.22 -4.88 -35.14
C PRO A 535 -17.78 -6.10 -34.34
N THR A 536 -16.72 -5.94 -33.55
CA THR A 536 -16.19 -6.99 -32.68
C THR A 536 -16.20 -6.51 -31.23
N GLN A 537 -15.81 -7.38 -30.31
CA GLN A 537 -15.55 -7.03 -28.92
C GLN A 537 -14.13 -7.44 -28.52
N TRP A 538 -13.72 -7.11 -27.31
CA TRP A 538 -12.39 -7.46 -26.79
C TRP A 538 -12.30 -8.93 -26.38
N GLU A 539 -11.07 -9.44 -26.40
CA GLU A 539 -10.73 -10.74 -25.82
C GLU A 539 -10.67 -10.65 -24.28
N GLY A 540 -11.02 -11.74 -23.61
CA GLY A 540 -11.08 -11.80 -22.14
C GLY A 540 -12.22 -10.97 -21.53
N LEU A 541 -12.06 -10.62 -20.26
CA LEU A 541 -13.11 -10.03 -19.42
C LEU A 541 -13.28 -8.53 -19.60
N ASN A 542 -12.19 -7.81 -19.83
CA ASN A 542 -12.19 -6.35 -19.92
C ASN A 542 -11.21 -5.87 -21.01
N PRO A 543 -11.45 -4.68 -21.59
CA PRO A 543 -10.59 -4.10 -22.63
C PRO A 543 -9.37 -3.36 -22.06
N ILE A 544 -9.09 -3.47 -20.75
CA ILE A 544 -8.11 -2.64 -20.04
C ILE A 544 -6.78 -3.36 -19.97
N GLY A 545 -5.84 -2.91 -20.80
CA GLY A 545 -4.46 -3.41 -20.77
C GLY A 545 -3.69 -2.96 -19.51
N PRO A 546 -2.62 -3.68 -19.12
CA PRO A 546 -1.89 -3.46 -17.86
C PRO A 546 -1.14 -2.12 -17.77
N THR A 547 -1.05 -1.38 -18.88
CA THR A 547 -0.37 -0.07 -18.96
C THR A 547 -1.32 1.10 -19.14
N PHE A 548 -2.62 0.86 -19.37
CA PHE A 548 -3.57 1.92 -19.68
C PHE A 548 -3.89 2.78 -18.46
N LEU A 549 -4.24 2.18 -17.33
CA LEU A 549 -4.58 2.91 -16.10
C LEU A 549 -3.44 3.82 -15.61
N PRO A 550 -2.17 3.36 -15.55
CA PRO A 550 -1.05 4.24 -15.21
C PRO A 550 -0.87 5.41 -16.18
N SER A 551 -1.21 5.27 -17.46
CA SER A 551 -1.08 6.36 -18.44
C SER A 551 -2.08 7.51 -18.23
N ILE A 552 -3.19 7.21 -17.56
CA ILE A 552 -4.20 8.19 -17.15
C ILE A 552 -4.12 8.48 -15.64
N GLY A 553 -3.00 8.14 -14.99
CA GLY A 553 -2.77 8.49 -13.59
C GLY A 553 -3.50 7.67 -12.55
N ILE A 554 -4.03 6.50 -12.93
CA ILE A 554 -4.64 5.55 -12.00
C ILE A 554 -3.62 4.47 -11.61
N PHE A 555 -3.34 4.36 -10.32
CA PHE A 555 -2.33 3.46 -9.74
C PHE A 555 -2.94 2.23 -9.06
N ALA A 556 -2.07 1.39 -8.50
CA ALA A 556 -2.47 0.18 -7.80
C ALA A 556 -3.41 0.51 -6.63
N ASN A 557 -4.45 -0.33 -6.45
CA ASN A 557 -5.51 -0.15 -5.46
C ASN A 557 -6.49 1.01 -5.71
N GLU A 558 -6.38 1.74 -6.82
CA GLU A 558 -7.36 2.78 -7.15
C GLU A 558 -8.48 2.24 -8.05
N TYR A 559 -8.19 1.25 -8.90
CA TYR A 559 -9.19 0.57 -9.74
C TYR A 559 -9.07 -0.96 -9.67
N PHE A 560 -7.88 -1.50 -9.95
CA PHE A 560 -7.57 -2.91 -9.68
C PHE A 560 -7.02 -3.09 -8.27
N VAL A 561 -7.38 -4.19 -7.61
CA VAL A 561 -6.90 -4.51 -6.27
C VAL A 561 -5.37 -4.65 -6.23
N ASN A 562 -4.75 -4.17 -5.16
CA ASN A 562 -3.32 -4.40 -4.95
C ASN A 562 -3.10 -5.71 -4.20
N LEU A 563 -2.58 -6.73 -4.90
CA LEU A 563 -2.24 -8.03 -4.35
C LEU A 563 -0.91 -8.00 -3.58
N SER A 564 -0.94 -8.30 -2.28
CA SER A 564 0.28 -8.46 -1.49
C SER A 564 0.12 -9.37 -0.27
N SER A 565 1.19 -10.07 0.09
CA SER A 565 1.26 -10.90 1.32
C SER A 565 0.94 -10.10 2.58
N SER A 566 1.32 -8.82 2.62
CA SER A 566 1.07 -7.97 3.79
C SER A 566 -0.41 -7.65 3.99
N ARG A 567 -1.18 -7.50 2.90
CA ARG A 567 -2.63 -7.31 2.98
C ARG A 567 -3.35 -8.59 3.37
N PHE A 568 -3.00 -9.75 2.77
CA PHE A 568 -3.56 -11.05 3.20
C PHE A 568 -3.35 -11.29 4.70
N ARG A 569 -2.13 -11.06 5.19
CA ARG A 569 -1.82 -11.16 6.63
C ARG A 569 -2.63 -10.21 7.49
N LYS A 570 -2.92 -9.00 7.00
CA LYS A 570 -3.76 -8.03 7.71
C LYS A 570 -5.22 -8.47 7.73
N THR A 571 -5.72 -9.00 6.61
CA THR A 571 -7.07 -9.57 6.53
C THR A 571 -7.24 -10.75 7.49
N THR A 572 -6.33 -11.73 7.46
CA THR A 572 -6.35 -12.85 8.41
C THR A 572 -6.25 -12.35 9.85
N SER A 573 -5.39 -11.35 10.12
CA SER A 573 -5.37 -10.76 11.46
C SER A 573 -6.69 -10.18 11.90
N HIS A 574 -7.46 -9.57 11.01
CA HIS A 574 -8.76 -8.99 11.34
C HIS A 574 -9.80 -10.08 11.59
N GLN A 575 -9.78 -11.15 10.80
CA GLN A 575 -10.71 -12.29 10.93
C GLN A 575 -10.47 -13.09 12.21
N GLU A 576 -9.20 -13.36 12.55
CA GLU A 576 -8.83 -14.18 13.70
C GLU A 576 -8.81 -13.39 15.02
N TYR A 577 -9.02 -12.07 14.98
CA TYR A 577 -8.97 -11.24 16.17
C TYR A 577 -10.22 -11.44 17.03
N ARG A 578 -10.02 -11.93 18.26
CA ARG A 578 -11.02 -11.98 19.33
C ARG A 578 -10.38 -11.46 20.62
N ASP A 579 -11.18 -10.83 21.50
CA ASP A 579 -10.68 -10.37 22.79
C ASP A 579 -10.11 -11.55 23.60
N GLY A 580 -8.88 -11.40 24.10
CA GLY A 580 -8.16 -12.46 24.82
C GLY A 580 -7.38 -13.46 23.95
N TYR A 581 -7.49 -13.41 22.61
CA TYR A 581 -6.86 -14.37 21.67
C TYR A 581 -5.55 -13.88 21.03
N LEU A 582 -4.88 -12.88 21.62
CA LEU A 582 -3.64 -12.30 21.05
C LEU A 582 -2.50 -13.33 20.89
N SER A 583 -2.44 -14.33 21.77
CA SER A 583 -1.50 -15.46 21.68
C SER A 583 -1.77 -16.35 20.47
N HIS A 584 -3.04 -16.56 20.11
CA HIS A 584 -3.45 -17.31 18.92
C HIS A 584 -3.06 -16.58 17.62
N VAL A 585 -3.40 -15.29 17.50
CA VAL A 585 -3.01 -14.45 16.35
C VAL A 585 -1.48 -14.34 16.22
N LYS A 586 -0.76 -14.30 17.35
CA LYS A 586 0.72 -14.34 17.37
C LYS A 586 1.28 -15.63 16.78
N ASN A 587 0.65 -16.76 17.06
CA ASN A 587 1.06 -18.06 16.54
C ASN A 587 0.76 -18.17 15.04
N ILE A 588 -0.43 -17.76 14.58
CA ILE A 588 -0.81 -17.78 13.16
C ILE A 588 0.10 -16.87 12.32
N LEU A 589 0.27 -15.62 12.73
CA LEU A 589 1.01 -14.65 11.92
C LEU A 589 2.53 -14.77 12.11
N HIS A 590 3.00 -15.53 13.10
CA HIS A 590 4.41 -15.58 13.52
C HIS A 590 5.06 -14.19 13.65
N SER A 591 4.30 -13.19 14.11
CA SER A 591 4.77 -11.82 14.37
C SER A 591 5.29 -11.67 15.81
N THR A 592 6.11 -10.66 16.09
CA THR A 592 6.39 -10.30 17.50
C THR A 592 5.16 -9.61 18.10
N LEU A 593 5.00 -9.65 19.43
CA LEU A 593 3.87 -9.00 20.11
C LEU A 593 3.83 -7.50 19.79
N ALA A 594 4.98 -6.82 19.84
CA ALA A 594 5.11 -5.44 19.40
C ALA A 594 4.70 -5.22 17.92
N THR A 595 4.97 -6.16 17.02
CA THR A 595 4.53 -6.06 15.61
C THR A 595 3.03 -6.25 15.46
N LEU A 596 2.42 -7.13 16.27
CA LEU A 596 0.97 -7.35 16.28
C LEU A 596 0.24 -6.13 16.78
N GLU A 597 0.67 -5.61 17.93
CA GLU A 597 0.13 -4.38 18.51
C GLU A 597 0.28 -3.17 17.57
N ARG A 598 1.36 -3.11 16.79
CA ARG A 598 1.64 -2.02 15.83
C ARG A 598 0.84 -2.10 14.53
N HIS A 599 0.60 -3.30 13.98
CA HIS A 599 0.12 -3.43 12.60
C HIS A 599 -1.18 -4.21 12.45
N TYR A 600 -1.61 -4.98 13.45
CA TYR A 600 -2.53 -6.09 13.26
C TYR A 600 -3.73 -6.07 14.22
N THR A 601 -3.58 -5.54 15.45
CA THR A 601 -4.64 -5.52 16.48
C THR A 601 -5.56 -4.30 16.51
N ASN A 602 -5.41 -3.37 15.56
CA ASN A 602 -6.23 -2.16 15.56
C ASN A 602 -7.42 -2.39 14.63
N GLY A 603 -8.64 -2.29 15.19
CA GLY A 603 -9.93 -2.50 14.56
C GLY A 603 -10.13 -1.76 13.24
N HIS A 604 -11.20 -2.13 12.53
CA HIS A 604 -11.48 -1.72 11.15
C HIS A 604 -11.39 -0.20 10.96
N PRO A 605 -10.47 0.32 10.12
CA PRO A 605 -10.31 1.76 9.89
C PRO A 605 -11.62 2.43 9.45
N GLU A 606 -12.40 1.78 8.58
CA GLU A 606 -13.66 2.33 8.07
C GLU A 606 -14.79 2.33 9.12
N LEU A 607 -14.71 1.53 10.19
CA LEU A 607 -15.64 1.63 11.33
C LEU A 607 -15.26 2.78 12.27
N ASN A 608 -13.96 3.09 12.39
CA ASN A 608 -13.51 4.29 13.10
C ASN A 608 -13.82 5.57 12.31
N GLU A 609 -13.85 5.49 10.97
CA GLU A 609 -14.16 6.59 10.05
C GLU A 609 -15.69 6.85 9.93
N LEU A 610 -16.54 5.82 10.06
CA LEU A 610 -18.01 5.95 10.01
C LEU A 610 -18.61 6.57 11.30
N ILE A 611 -17.96 6.39 12.45
CA ILE A 611 -18.37 6.98 13.74
C ILE A 611 -18.22 8.52 13.74
N LEU A 612 -17.35 9.07 12.88
CA LEU A 612 -17.05 10.50 12.79
C LEU A 612 -18.02 11.28 11.91
N SER A 613 -18.70 10.64 10.96
CA SER A 613 -19.61 11.34 10.02
C SER A 613 -20.93 11.78 10.67
N GLN A 614 -21.28 11.23 11.83
CA GLN A 614 -22.53 11.58 12.53
C GLN A 614 -22.43 12.87 13.34
N ALA A 615 -21.22 13.44 13.51
CA ALA A 615 -21.00 14.75 14.09
C ALA A 615 -21.59 15.90 13.24
N ILE A 616 -21.75 15.68 11.92
CA ILE A 616 -22.22 16.70 10.97
C ILE A 616 -23.72 17.04 11.16
N GLN A 617 -24.52 16.13 11.73
CA GLN A 617 -25.96 16.37 11.96
C GLN A 617 -26.26 17.29 13.15
N VAL A 618 -25.24 17.65 13.95
CA VAL A 618 -25.41 18.54 15.11
C VAL A 618 -25.23 20.01 14.74
N LEU A 619 -24.41 20.30 13.72
CA LEU A 619 -24.28 21.66 13.16
C LEU A 619 -25.59 22.16 12.50
N GLU A 620 -26.47 21.25 12.11
CA GLU A 620 -27.81 21.55 11.59
C GLU A 620 -28.76 22.14 12.65
N ARG A 621 -28.40 22.10 13.94
CA ARG A 621 -29.16 22.72 15.04
C ARG A 621 -28.56 24.01 15.56
N ILE A 622 -27.32 24.33 15.22
CA ILE A 622 -26.73 25.65 15.49
C ILE A 622 -27.24 26.68 14.46
N SER A 623 -27.70 26.25 13.28
CA SER A 623 -28.50 27.10 12.39
C SER A 623 -29.87 27.53 12.97
N LYS A 624 -30.22 27.06 14.19
CA LYS A 624 -31.46 27.41 14.90
C LYS A 624 -31.31 28.40 16.07
N GLY A 625 -30.12 28.98 16.30
CA GLY A 625 -30.02 30.36 16.82
C GLY A 625 -29.72 30.63 18.31
N ASP A 626 -28.71 30.00 18.92
CA ASP A 626 -28.24 30.36 20.28
C ASP A 626 -26.92 31.18 20.27
N SER A 627 -26.70 32.03 21.30
CA SER A 627 -25.62 33.04 21.33
C SER A 627 -24.32 32.64 22.07
N LEU A 628 -23.19 33.07 21.50
CA LEU A 628 -21.81 32.64 21.80
C LEU A 628 -21.26 33.01 23.19
N ASN A 629 -21.79 34.04 23.86
CA ASN A 629 -21.16 34.60 25.07
C ASN A 629 -21.60 33.92 26.38
N ASP A 630 -22.79 33.32 26.43
CA ASP A 630 -23.24 32.56 27.61
C ASP A 630 -22.55 31.18 27.69
N ALA A 631 -22.20 30.60 26.54
CA ALA A 631 -21.42 29.36 26.46
C ALA A 631 -19.98 29.52 26.99
N LYS A 632 -19.35 30.68 26.76
CA LYS A 632 -17.96 30.95 27.17
C LYS A 632 -17.78 31.11 28.69
N THR A 633 -18.81 31.57 29.39
CA THR A 633 -18.71 31.86 30.83
C THR A 633 -18.92 30.61 31.68
N HIS A 634 -19.73 29.65 31.22
CA HIS A 634 -19.99 28.38 31.92
C HIS A 634 -18.85 27.35 31.78
N VAL A 635 -18.14 27.37 30.65
CA VAL A 635 -16.99 26.50 30.34
C VAL A 635 -15.80 26.81 31.27
N ARG A 636 -15.60 28.06 31.67
CA ARG A 636 -14.41 28.46 32.47
C ARG A 636 -14.37 27.91 33.89
N GLU A 637 -15.53 27.63 34.49
CA GLU A 637 -15.62 27.20 35.90
C GLU A 637 -15.78 25.68 36.06
N GLN A 638 -16.03 24.94 34.97
CA GLN A 638 -16.36 23.51 35.02
C GLN A 638 -15.21 22.54 34.64
N HIS A 639 -14.11 22.99 34.04
CA HIS A 639 -13.21 22.10 33.27
C HIS A 639 -11.83 21.84 33.88
N LYS A 640 -11.76 21.08 34.98
CA LYS A 640 -10.51 20.45 35.44
C LYS A 640 -10.59 18.94 35.31
N ILE A 641 -9.69 18.32 34.53
CA ILE A 641 -9.44 16.87 34.59
C ILE A 641 -8.60 16.62 35.83
N ALA A 642 -9.10 15.84 36.79
CA ALA A 642 -8.36 15.55 38.02
C ALA A 642 -7.16 14.62 37.75
N MET A 643 -6.00 14.91 38.36
CA MET A 643 -4.80 14.06 38.27
C MET A 643 -4.86 12.96 39.35
N LEU A 644 -4.73 11.70 38.94
CA LEU A 644 -4.58 10.55 39.83
C LEU A 644 -3.10 10.30 40.12
N ALA A 645 -2.79 10.03 41.38
CA ALA A 645 -1.48 9.51 41.75
C ALA A 645 -1.27 8.09 41.16
N HIS A 646 -0.02 7.78 40.80
CA HIS A 646 0.35 6.50 40.18
C HIS A 646 -0.09 5.27 41.01
N ASP A 647 0.03 5.33 42.34
CA ASP A 647 -0.29 4.21 43.23
C ASP A 647 -1.80 3.99 43.36
N GLU A 648 -2.59 5.07 43.34
CA GLU A 648 -4.06 5.01 43.31
C GLU A 648 -4.57 4.43 41.98
N TRP A 649 -3.88 4.70 40.89
CA TRP A 649 -4.17 4.13 39.57
C TRP A 649 -3.83 2.63 39.49
N LEU A 650 -2.69 2.20 40.05
CA LEU A 650 -2.30 0.78 40.09
C LEU A 650 -3.31 -0.08 40.87
N GLN A 651 -3.90 0.45 41.93
CA GLN A 651 -4.94 -0.24 42.71
C GLN A 651 -6.24 -0.43 41.91
N GLN A 652 -6.56 0.49 40.98
CA GLN A 652 -7.76 0.42 40.14
C GLN A 652 -7.61 -0.50 38.92
N LYS A 653 -6.38 -0.87 38.53
CA LYS A 653 -6.06 -1.73 37.36
C LYS A 653 -6.68 -1.27 36.02
N THR A 654 -7.12 -0.02 35.90
CA THR A 654 -7.75 0.54 34.70
C THR A 654 -6.71 1.01 33.68
N LYS A 655 -6.80 0.60 32.41
CA LYS A 655 -5.86 1.05 31.37
C LYS A 655 -6.15 2.50 30.93
N THR A 656 -5.10 3.29 30.64
CA THR A 656 -5.27 4.64 30.06
C THR A 656 -5.60 4.57 28.57
N ASN A 657 -6.52 5.43 28.15
CA ASN A 657 -6.98 5.57 26.77
C ASN A 657 -5.85 6.10 25.83
N PRO A 658 -6.10 6.24 24.52
CA PRO A 658 -5.10 6.72 23.56
C PRO A 658 -4.49 8.09 23.90
N ASN A 659 -5.26 8.98 24.52
CA ASN A 659 -4.81 10.32 24.94
C ASN A 659 -4.13 10.33 26.32
N GLY A 660 -3.95 9.16 26.96
CA GLY A 660 -3.27 9.03 28.26
C GLY A 660 -4.17 9.24 29.48
N ILE A 661 -5.49 9.27 29.30
CA ILE A 661 -6.48 9.55 30.36
C ILE A 661 -7.12 8.23 30.83
N SER A 662 -7.31 8.08 32.14
CA SER A 662 -8.05 6.99 32.76
C SER A 662 -9.52 7.36 32.89
N CYS A 663 -10.43 6.45 32.56
CA CYS A 663 -11.86 6.61 32.81
C CYS A 663 -12.54 5.25 33.03
N ASN A 664 -13.76 5.26 33.55
CA ASN A 664 -14.56 4.05 33.77
C ASN A 664 -15.26 3.54 32.49
N GLY A 665 -14.95 4.10 31.32
CA GLY A 665 -15.57 3.72 30.05
C GLY A 665 -17.06 4.10 29.95
N GLN A 666 -17.58 4.91 30.87
CA GLN A 666 -18.94 5.44 30.82
C GLN A 666 -18.90 6.96 30.67
N GLN A 667 -19.73 7.46 29.76
CA GLN A 667 -19.86 8.91 29.58
C GLN A 667 -20.58 9.54 30.76
N ASP A 668 -19.84 10.38 31.48
CA ASP A 668 -20.39 11.28 32.48
C ASP A 668 -19.98 12.71 32.17
N LEU A 669 -20.55 13.24 31.08
CA LEU A 669 -20.22 14.57 30.58
C LEU A 669 -20.76 15.64 31.52
N ILE A 670 -19.92 16.63 31.77
CA ILE A 670 -20.24 17.82 32.55
C ILE A 670 -21.28 18.67 31.82
N SER A 671 -21.22 18.69 30.48
CA SER A 671 -22.18 19.30 29.57
C SER A 671 -22.19 18.54 28.22
N GLY A 672 -23.34 18.46 27.54
CA GLY A 672 -23.55 17.68 26.31
C GLY A 672 -24.44 16.43 26.49
N LYS A 673 -24.89 15.80 25.39
CA LYS A 673 -25.72 14.58 25.44
C LYS A 673 -24.85 13.32 25.55
N LYS A 674 -25.26 12.35 26.38
CA LYS A 674 -24.65 11.02 26.48
C LYS A 674 -25.04 10.17 25.26
N THR A 675 -24.10 9.83 24.41
CA THR A 675 -24.27 9.17 23.10
C THR A 675 -23.90 7.69 23.11
N GLN A 676 -23.17 7.23 24.14
CA GLN A 676 -22.72 5.83 24.28
C GLN A 676 -23.81 4.77 24.04
N ARG A 677 -25.05 5.01 24.51
CA ARG A 677 -26.16 4.05 24.34
C ARG A 677 -26.66 3.97 22.89
N GLN A 678 -26.55 5.05 22.12
CA GLN A 678 -26.89 5.06 20.69
C GLN A 678 -25.80 4.36 19.87
N THR A 679 -24.52 4.61 20.18
CA THR A 679 -23.38 3.91 19.58
C THR A 679 -23.44 2.40 19.79
N ASN A 680 -23.79 1.96 21.01
CA ASN A 680 -23.95 0.54 21.31
C ASN A 680 -25.12 -0.10 20.54
N LYS A 681 -26.18 0.69 20.27
CA LYS A 681 -27.37 0.22 19.54
C LYS A 681 -27.13 0.14 18.03
N SER A 682 -26.38 1.07 17.43
CA SER A 682 -26.06 1.05 15.99
C SER A 682 -25.05 -0.03 15.62
N MET A 683 -24.23 -0.44 16.59
CA MET A 683 -23.20 -1.47 16.43
C MET A 683 -23.67 -2.86 16.88
N GLU A 684 -24.88 -2.94 17.44
CA GLU A 684 -25.45 -4.16 18.06
C GLU A 684 -24.52 -4.80 19.11
N MET A 685 -23.67 -4.00 19.76
CA MET A 685 -22.66 -4.45 20.73
C MET A 685 -22.59 -3.47 21.91
N GLU A 686 -22.45 -3.99 23.12
CA GLU A 686 -22.29 -3.16 24.32
C GLU A 686 -20.81 -2.78 24.53
N LEU A 687 -20.39 -1.62 24.02
CA LEU A 687 -18.99 -1.19 24.01
C LEU A 687 -18.67 -0.13 25.10
N PRO A 688 -17.43 -0.10 25.63
CA PRO A 688 -16.91 0.99 26.45
C PRO A 688 -16.79 2.31 25.65
N CYS A 689 -16.80 3.45 26.37
CA CYS A 689 -16.69 4.80 25.79
C CYS A 689 -15.43 4.96 24.91
N SER A 690 -15.64 5.44 23.68
CA SER A 690 -14.62 5.62 22.63
C SER A 690 -14.39 7.09 22.23
N GLU A 691 -15.08 8.04 22.85
CA GLU A 691 -15.04 9.48 22.53
C GLU A 691 -13.94 10.21 23.34
N PHE A 692 -12.67 9.97 22.97
CA PHE A 692 -11.51 10.39 23.77
C PHE A 692 -11.11 11.87 23.63
N ASP A 693 -11.49 12.51 22.54
CA ASP A 693 -11.35 13.96 22.30
C ASP A 693 -12.22 14.78 23.28
N MET A 694 -13.31 14.19 23.79
CA MET A 694 -14.21 14.80 24.76
C MET A 694 -13.81 14.56 26.22
N CYS A 695 -12.65 13.93 26.47
CA CYS A 695 -12.20 13.60 27.84
C CYS A 695 -12.06 14.84 28.73
N TYR A 696 -11.71 16.00 28.18
CA TYR A 696 -11.64 17.26 28.95
C TYR A 696 -13.00 17.77 29.44
N LYS A 697 -14.10 17.24 28.90
CA LYS A 697 -15.49 17.55 29.29
C LYS A 697 -16.15 16.45 30.14
N CYS A 698 -15.41 15.39 30.52
CA CYS A 698 -15.96 14.23 31.19
C CYS A 698 -15.56 14.18 32.68
N LYS A 699 -16.54 14.02 33.59
CA LYS A 699 -16.30 13.86 35.04
C LYS A 699 -15.57 12.57 35.39
N SER A 700 -15.76 11.54 34.58
CA SER A 700 -15.09 10.25 34.77
C SER A 700 -13.66 10.24 34.26
N ALA A 701 -13.23 11.28 33.53
CA ALA A 701 -11.86 11.41 33.05
C ALA A 701 -10.93 11.86 34.17
N LYS A 702 -9.87 11.09 34.38
CA LYS A 702 -8.78 11.43 35.28
C LYS A 702 -7.45 11.25 34.56
N ALA A 703 -6.59 12.26 34.61
CA ALA A 703 -5.22 12.13 34.14
C ALA A 703 -4.44 11.23 35.10
N VAL A 704 -3.38 10.57 34.64
CA VAL A 704 -2.58 9.66 35.46
C VAL A 704 -1.17 10.19 35.52
N ASP A 705 -0.67 10.41 36.73
CA ASP A 705 0.70 10.86 36.99
C ASP A 705 1.71 9.71 36.79
N GLU A 706 1.82 9.24 35.54
CA GLU A 706 2.64 8.11 35.12
C GLU A 706 3.34 8.44 33.81
N SER A 707 4.63 8.11 33.71
CA SER A 707 5.50 8.63 32.64
C SER A 707 5.02 8.27 31.23
N ASN A 708 4.45 7.08 31.01
CA ASN A 708 3.93 6.69 29.71
C ASN A 708 2.59 7.37 29.38
N SER A 709 1.73 7.59 30.38
CA SER A 709 0.44 8.26 30.23
C SER A 709 0.61 9.76 29.97
N ILE A 710 1.56 10.41 30.65
CA ILE A 710 1.97 11.80 30.37
C ILE A 710 2.68 11.90 29.00
N TYR A 711 3.49 10.91 28.62
CA TYR A 711 4.11 10.85 27.29
C TYR A 711 3.06 10.77 26.16
N LYS A 712 1.98 10.01 26.35
CA LYS A 712 0.83 10.02 25.43
C LYS A 712 0.19 11.41 25.36
N LEU A 713 -0.11 12.04 26.50
CA LEU A 713 -0.77 13.34 26.53
C LEU A 713 0.08 14.44 25.84
N ILE A 714 1.40 14.47 26.08
CA ILE A 714 2.36 15.35 25.38
C ILE A 714 2.29 15.12 23.87
N SER A 715 2.30 13.85 23.44
CA SER A 715 2.26 13.51 22.02
C SER A 715 0.95 13.91 21.35
N TYR A 716 -0.17 13.86 22.07
CA TYR A 716 -1.48 14.27 21.57
C TYR A 716 -1.56 15.79 21.42
N ILE A 717 -1.06 16.55 22.40
CA ILE A 717 -0.97 18.01 22.32
C ILE A 717 -0.08 18.45 21.15
N ASP A 718 1.06 17.80 20.96
CA ASP A 718 1.97 18.09 19.84
C ASP A 718 1.32 17.83 18.47
N VAL A 719 0.48 16.77 18.38
CA VAL A 719 -0.31 16.46 17.19
C VAL A 719 -1.43 17.50 16.94
N LEU A 720 -2.11 17.98 18.00
CA LEU A 720 -3.09 19.07 17.89
C LEU A 720 -2.45 20.40 17.45
N LYS A 721 -1.26 20.73 17.98
CA LYS A 721 -0.50 21.93 17.59
C LYS A 721 -0.06 21.88 16.14
N GLU A 722 0.46 20.75 15.67
CA GLU A 722 0.81 20.59 14.26
C GLU A 722 -0.43 20.72 13.36
N ALA A 723 -1.59 20.28 13.84
CA ALA A 723 -2.81 20.32 13.06
C ALA A 723 -3.36 21.75 12.94
N LEU A 724 -3.18 22.61 13.95
CA LEU A 724 -3.40 24.07 13.84
C LEU A 724 -2.53 24.71 12.75
N ASP A 725 -1.26 24.30 12.63
CA ASP A 725 -0.36 24.83 11.58
C ASP A 725 -0.79 24.41 10.17
N ARG A 726 -1.47 23.26 10.05
CA ARG A 726 -1.97 22.73 8.77
C ARG A 726 -3.36 23.25 8.40
N TYR A 727 -4.19 23.60 9.39
CA TYR A 727 -5.59 24.00 9.18
C TYR A 727 -5.93 25.24 10.03
N PRO A 728 -5.59 26.45 9.52
CA PRO A 728 -5.75 27.69 10.27
C PRO A 728 -7.21 28.06 10.60
N ASN A 729 -8.20 27.40 9.97
CA ASN A 729 -9.62 27.73 10.09
C ASN A 729 -10.30 27.09 11.31
N ALA A 730 -9.75 26.02 11.89
CA ALA A 730 -10.27 25.35 13.10
C ALA A 730 -9.69 25.93 14.41
N LYS A 731 -9.21 27.18 14.34
CA LYS A 731 -8.27 27.76 15.32
C LYS A 731 -8.84 27.81 16.73
N ASP A 732 -10.07 28.28 16.89
CA ASP A 732 -10.64 28.56 18.21
C ASP A 732 -10.97 27.26 18.97
N GLU A 733 -11.47 26.24 18.26
CA GLU A 733 -11.88 24.95 18.86
C GLU A 733 -10.68 24.09 19.29
N VAL A 734 -9.62 24.07 18.48
CA VAL A 734 -8.42 23.27 18.77
C VAL A 734 -7.56 23.97 19.84
N GLN A 735 -7.56 25.30 19.89
CA GLN A 735 -6.88 26.05 20.95
C GLN A 735 -7.50 25.80 22.32
N GLU A 736 -8.82 25.68 22.42
CA GLU A 736 -9.50 25.30 23.67
C GLU A 736 -9.06 23.90 24.14
N LYS A 737 -9.04 22.92 23.22
CA LYS A 737 -8.58 21.55 23.49
C LYS A 737 -7.12 21.53 23.96
N ILE A 738 -6.23 22.22 23.25
CA ILE A 738 -4.81 22.30 23.60
C ILE A 738 -4.64 22.92 24.99
N ALA A 739 -5.28 24.05 25.27
CA ALA A 739 -5.16 24.72 26.56
C ALA A 739 -5.65 23.84 27.73
N ALA A 740 -6.75 23.10 27.55
CA ALA A 740 -7.27 22.19 28.56
C ALA A 740 -6.30 21.02 28.86
N PHE A 741 -5.70 20.44 27.83
CA PHE A 741 -4.74 19.35 28.00
C PHE A 741 -3.36 19.82 28.49
N GLU A 742 -2.92 21.02 28.11
CA GLU A 742 -1.71 21.66 28.65
C GLU A 742 -1.86 21.98 30.13
N TYR A 743 -3.00 22.53 30.54
CA TYR A 743 -3.31 22.75 31.95
C TYR A 743 -3.33 21.43 32.74
N THR A 744 -3.79 20.35 32.12
CA THR A 744 -3.76 19.01 32.73
C THR A 744 -2.31 18.50 32.90
N LEU A 745 -1.39 18.84 31.99
CA LEU A 745 0.04 18.49 32.14
C LEU A 745 0.72 19.22 33.31
N GLU A 746 0.29 20.43 33.63
CA GLU A 746 0.84 21.20 34.77
C GLU A 746 0.59 20.50 36.12
N GLY A 747 -0.40 19.61 36.18
CA GLY A 747 -0.70 18.80 37.37
C GLY A 747 0.19 17.57 37.56
N ALA A 748 1.08 17.23 36.60
CA ALA A 748 1.96 16.06 36.70
C ALA A 748 3.18 16.34 37.59
N SER A 749 3.67 15.33 38.30
CA SER A 749 4.89 15.46 39.11
C SER A 749 6.11 15.71 38.23
N SER A 750 7.06 16.50 38.75
CA SER A 750 8.20 16.97 37.97
C SER A 750 9.08 15.84 37.43
N ASP A 751 9.24 14.74 38.18
CA ASP A 751 10.05 13.60 37.77
C ASP A 751 9.35 12.74 36.70
N VAL A 752 8.01 12.60 36.79
CA VAL A 752 7.18 11.93 35.78
C VAL A 752 7.20 12.72 34.47
N LEU A 753 7.04 14.04 34.57
CA LEU A 753 7.08 14.95 33.44
C LEU A 753 8.46 14.92 32.76
N GLU A 754 9.55 14.95 33.53
CA GLU A 754 10.92 14.85 32.99
C GLU A 754 11.17 13.52 32.28
N LYS A 755 10.72 12.39 32.85
CA LYS A 755 10.82 11.06 32.22
C LYS A 755 9.99 10.99 30.93
N ALA A 756 8.78 11.54 30.93
CA ALA A 756 7.91 11.60 29.75
C ALA A 756 8.52 12.45 28.63
N PHE A 757 9.10 13.61 28.95
CA PHE A 757 9.83 14.44 28.00
C PHE A 757 11.08 13.75 27.46
N LYS A 758 11.83 13.01 28.29
CA LYS A 758 12.96 12.20 27.81
C LYS A 758 12.51 11.13 26.80
N CYS A 759 11.38 10.47 27.04
CA CYS A 759 10.78 9.55 26.08
C CYS A 759 10.37 10.27 24.78
N PHE A 760 9.75 11.45 24.87
CA PHE A 760 9.37 12.24 23.70
C PHE A 760 10.57 12.72 22.87
N ILE A 761 11.64 13.18 23.53
CA ILE A 761 12.88 13.62 22.86
C ILE A 761 13.59 12.43 22.20
N ARG A 762 13.64 11.28 22.88
CA ARG A 762 14.34 10.07 22.40
C ARG A 762 13.58 9.37 21.27
N ASP A 763 12.28 9.15 21.47
CA ASP A 763 11.46 8.26 20.65
C ASP A 763 10.51 9.02 19.70
N GLY A 764 10.39 10.35 19.83
CA GLY A 764 9.43 11.16 19.09
C GLY A 764 8.03 11.10 19.71
N ARG A 765 6.98 11.11 18.87
CA ARG A 765 5.61 10.93 19.36
C ARG A 765 5.36 9.50 19.82
N HIS A 766 4.52 9.36 20.83
CA HIS A 766 4.08 8.07 21.31
C HIS A 766 3.41 7.27 20.16
N PRO A 767 3.79 6.01 19.92
CA PRO A 767 3.29 5.13 18.84
C PRO A 767 1.78 5.09 18.61
N ARG A 768 1.00 5.28 19.68
CA ARG A 768 -0.47 5.24 19.62
C ARG A 768 -1.10 6.54 19.15
N ILE A 769 -0.32 7.58 18.88
CA ILE A 769 -0.80 8.92 18.56
C ILE A 769 -0.15 9.37 17.25
N SER A 770 -1.01 9.68 16.29
CA SER A 770 -0.64 10.06 14.93
C SER A 770 -1.45 11.25 14.47
N MET A 771 -1.02 11.91 13.40
CA MET A 771 -1.67 13.10 12.86
C MET A 771 -3.16 12.90 12.53
N ASN A 772 -3.57 11.67 12.20
CA ASN A 772 -4.99 11.35 11.99
C ASN A 772 -5.85 11.69 13.22
N HIS A 773 -5.30 11.60 14.44
CA HIS A 773 -6.01 11.92 15.67
C HIS A 773 -6.34 13.42 15.80
N ALA A 774 -5.55 14.32 15.19
CA ALA A 774 -5.82 15.76 15.21
C ALA A 774 -6.44 16.31 13.92
N VAL A 775 -6.12 15.76 12.75
CA VAL A 775 -6.76 16.15 11.46
C VAL A 775 -8.28 15.94 11.53
N ILE A 776 -8.69 14.88 12.21
CA ILE A 776 -10.09 14.54 12.48
C ILE A 776 -10.73 15.52 13.48
N SER A 777 -9.95 16.11 14.39
CA SER A 777 -10.43 17.13 15.33
C SER A 777 -10.62 18.52 14.69
N ILE A 778 -10.43 18.64 13.36
CA ILE A 778 -10.21 19.91 12.65
C ILE A 778 -11.00 20.03 11.34
N ASN A 779 -11.13 18.95 10.56
CA ASN A 779 -11.78 19.01 9.24
C ASN A 779 -13.26 18.63 9.32
N ASP A 780 -14.08 19.60 9.71
CA ASP A 780 -15.48 19.67 9.27
C ASP A 780 -15.50 20.17 7.83
N GLY A 781 -15.72 19.28 6.86
CA GLY A 781 -16.06 19.68 5.49
C GLY A 781 -15.44 18.82 4.39
N VAL A 782 -16.34 18.21 3.61
CA VAL A 782 -16.15 17.46 2.36
C VAL A 782 -15.87 15.95 2.53
N ILE A 783 -16.97 15.20 2.68
CA ILE A 783 -17.27 14.04 1.84
C ILE A 783 -18.66 14.26 1.26
#